data_AF-A0A3D5ZL58-F1
#
_entry.id   AF-A0A3D5ZL58-F1
#
_cell.length_a   1.000
_cell.length_b   1.000
_cell.length_c   1.000
_cell.angle_alpha   90.00
_cell.angle_beta   90.00
_cell.angle_gamma   90.00
#
_symmetry.space_group_name_H-M   'P 1'
#
loop_
_entity.id
_entity.type
_entity.pdbx_description
1 polymer ?
#
loop_
_entity_poly.entity_id
_entity_poly.type
_entity_poly.pdbx_seq_one_letter_code
_entity_poly.pdbx_strand_id
1 'polypeptide(L)'
;MLNITSQFYIDGRFVGGDKSISHRALMLAAASRGVCVVRNLSLCDDVMSTIKCLRALGADIRIDHGDAIVCPIVVCKKDVVLDCGNSGTTARLLAGLVSGFGVRATFVGDKSLMSRPMERVLKPLEAMGAKFGKKDGALFTTEECDLVGCRLRAEVDSAQVKSAVLLAAMFADGETTYSEPVPTRDHTERMMKYVGVNIDGTTVSCGTPHSFDVSIPNDFSSAAYLIATALLTKQSVTVENVGVNPGRLGLLNVLLRSGAKISLLNKREVCGEPVADICVEPSTLSPLYASKLDVCDGIDEVPLMAAVAIATKGKSMFCDVGELTKKESDRIAAVIEMAAACGQKATFEDGNLVVTSDGKLPLRPWFATSHDHRIVMCQTTLCLACGGGSVDDYACVSVSFPSFRRSLGITFSRYAVIGENIGYSRSPQIMRKLASQNDVCMSYDIVNLPRDVSDNVLRNVIDGYDGCNVTIPFKGRVGALFGSSLPSVNTVACGQAISTDGVGLVRALDKHGFVYENQPLWVVGAGGAAEACIAELVKHGAKIQVFNRTCEHADNLTEKYGLCLDVDNPTGVLSFVPPCEFEATINLPQSVKFVFAASYGHEKESPLLTKAKQQNIACADGTDMLYCQAEASFDFWHDIKKGIRI
;
A
#
# COMPACT_ATOMS: atom_id res chain seq x y z
N MET A 1 -1.57 8.15 3.65
CA MET A 1 -0.44 8.67 2.86
C MET A 1 0.56 7.58 2.50
N LEU A 2 0.85 7.46 1.20
CA LEU A 2 1.96 6.74 0.60
C LEU A 2 2.95 7.78 0.10
N ASN A 3 4.20 7.78 0.60
CA ASN A 3 5.27 8.59 0.01
C ASN A 3 6.06 7.72 -0.98
N ILE A 4 6.34 8.24 -2.16
CA ILE A 4 6.94 7.52 -3.28
C ILE A 4 8.26 8.21 -3.59
N THR A 5 9.33 7.43 -3.69
CA THR A 5 10.66 7.93 -4.11
C THR A 5 10.89 7.60 -5.59
N SER A 6 12.01 8.07 -6.14
CA SER A 6 12.45 7.69 -7.49
C SER A 6 12.94 6.24 -7.61
N GLN A 7 13.10 5.51 -6.49
CA GLN A 7 13.59 4.13 -6.49
C GLN A 7 12.44 3.13 -6.55
N PHE A 8 12.29 2.49 -7.70
CA PHE A 8 11.28 1.46 -7.94
C PHE A 8 11.71 0.58 -9.13
N TYR A 9 11.06 -0.57 -9.29
CA TYR A 9 11.23 -1.42 -10.48
C TYR A 9 9.88 -2.03 -10.85
N ILE A 10 9.66 -2.31 -12.13
CA ILE A 10 8.38 -2.90 -12.57
C ILE A 10 8.53 -4.41 -12.63
N ASP A 11 7.83 -5.12 -11.74
CA ASP A 11 7.71 -6.57 -11.78
C ASP A 11 6.56 -6.98 -12.71
N GLY A 12 6.93 -7.42 -13.91
CA GLY A 12 5.99 -7.92 -14.91
C GLY A 12 5.40 -9.30 -14.59
N ARG A 13 5.89 -10.01 -13.56
CA ARG A 13 5.42 -11.34 -13.14
C ARG A 13 4.42 -11.27 -12.00
N PHE A 14 3.56 -10.25 -12.01
CA PHE A 14 2.55 -10.15 -10.96
C PHE A 14 1.54 -11.29 -11.06
N VAL A 15 1.05 -11.71 -9.90
CA VAL A 15 -0.03 -12.70 -9.77
C VAL A 15 -1.28 -11.93 -9.39
N GLY A 16 -2.23 -11.85 -10.31
CA GLY A 16 -3.48 -11.12 -10.13
C GLY A 16 -4.45 -11.45 -11.23
N GLY A 17 -5.19 -12.56 -11.05
CA GLY A 17 -6.20 -13.00 -12.01
C GLY A 17 -7.19 -11.91 -12.39
N ASP A 18 -7.67 -11.97 -13.62
CA ASP A 18 -8.72 -11.08 -14.12
C ASP A 18 -9.95 -11.14 -13.22
N LYS A 19 -10.30 -9.97 -12.67
CA LYS A 19 -11.44 -9.81 -11.76
C LYS A 19 -12.75 -10.25 -12.41
N SER A 20 -12.96 -9.90 -13.68
CA SER A 20 -14.18 -10.21 -14.43
C SER A 20 -14.32 -11.71 -14.67
N ILE A 21 -13.22 -12.38 -15.02
CA ILE A 21 -13.19 -13.84 -15.22
C ILE A 21 -13.37 -14.56 -13.88
N SER A 22 -12.74 -14.06 -12.80
CA SER A 22 -12.83 -14.62 -11.44
C SER A 22 -14.26 -14.70 -10.92
N HIS A 23 -15.05 -13.62 -11.08
CA HIS A 23 -16.47 -13.64 -10.70
C HIS A 23 -17.25 -14.74 -11.43
N ARG A 24 -17.07 -14.83 -12.76
CA ARG A 24 -17.79 -15.79 -13.61
C ARG A 24 -17.38 -17.22 -13.30
N ALA A 25 -16.08 -17.45 -13.08
CA ALA A 25 -15.54 -18.75 -12.70
C ALA A 25 -16.18 -19.25 -11.41
N LEU A 26 -16.21 -18.41 -10.37
CA LEU A 26 -16.80 -18.79 -9.09
C LEU A 26 -18.31 -19.06 -9.20
N MET A 27 -19.05 -18.22 -9.94
CA MET A 27 -20.49 -18.36 -10.12
C MET A 27 -20.86 -19.62 -10.91
N LEU A 28 -20.16 -19.88 -12.02
CA LEU A 28 -20.36 -21.09 -12.83
C LEU A 28 -19.91 -22.35 -12.09
N ALA A 29 -18.82 -22.28 -11.31
CA ALA A 29 -18.37 -23.38 -10.47
C ALA A 29 -19.41 -23.71 -9.38
N ALA A 30 -19.98 -22.70 -8.73
CA ALA A 30 -21.03 -22.88 -7.74
C ALA A 30 -22.32 -23.48 -8.31
N ALA A 31 -22.59 -23.28 -9.60
CA ALA A 31 -23.73 -23.86 -10.33
C ALA A 31 -23.40 -25.17 -11.07
N SER A 32 -22.16 -25.66 -11.00
CA SER A 32 -21.71 -26.80 -11.82
C SER A 32 -22.15 -28.16 -11.28
N ARG A 33 -21.99 -29.21 -12.11
CA ARG A 33 -22.31 -30.60 -11.75
C ARG A 33 -21.34 -31.25 -10.75
N GLY A 34 -20.17 -30.67 -10.51
CA GLY A 34 -19.11 -31.31 -9.73
C GLY A 34 -18.11 -30.31 -9.17
N VAL A 35 -17.06 -30.80 -8.50
CA VAL A 35 -16.04 -29.95 -7.90
C VAL A 35 -15.23 -29.26 -9.00
N CYS A 36 -15.00 -27.95 -8.86
CA CYS A 36 -14.15 -27.17 -9.75
C CYS A 36 -12.90 -26.66 -9.04
N VAL A 37 -11.85 -26.42 -9.83
CA VAL A 37 -10.63 -25.76 -9.39
C VAL A 37 -10.43 -24.48 -10.20
N VAL A 38 -10.24 -23.36 -9.51
CA VAL A 38 -10.04 -22.04 -10.10
C VAL A 38 -8.72 -21.48 -9.59
N ARG A 39 -7.67 -21.57 -10.42
CA ARG A 39 -6.32 -21.11 -10.10
C ARG A 39 -6.09 -19.65 -10.49
N ASN A 40 -5.13 -19.01 -9.81
CA ASN A 40 -4.82 -17.59 -9.97
C ASN A 40 -6.07 -16.70 -9.85
N LEU A 41 -6.90 -16.95 -8.83
CA LEU A 41 -8.09 -16.16 -8.54
C LEU A 41 -7.69 -14.74 -8.13
N SER A 42 -8.43 -13.73 -8.60
CA SER A 42 -8.28 -12.38 -8.07
C SER A 42 -8.67 -12.35 -6.58
N LEU A 43 -7.74 -11.96 -5.71
CA LEU A 43 -7.97 -11.83 -4.25
C LEU A 43 -8.38 -10.42 -3.83
N CYS A 44 -8.93 -9.62 -4.75
CA CYS A 44 -9.46 -8.30 -4.43
C CYS A 44 -10.79 -8.38 -3.64
N ASP A 45 -11.13 -7.29 -2.95
CA ASP A 45 -12.30 -7.23 -2.05
C ASP A 45 -13.62 -7.57 -2.76
N ASP A 46 -13.73 -7.23 -4.05
CA ASP A 46 -14.88 -7.56 -4.90
C ASP A 46 -15.10 -9.07 -5.04
N VAL A 47 -14.06 -9.81 -5.40
CA VAL A 47 -14.15 -11.26 -5.63
C VAL A 47 -14.32 -11.99 -4.30
N MET A 48 -13.69 -11.49 -3.24
CA MET A 48 -13.92 -11.98 -1.88
C MET A 48 -15.39 -11.81 -1.45
N SER A 49 -16.06 -10.74 -1.88
CA SER A 49 -17.50 -10.54 -1.64
C SER A 49 -18.34 -11.56 -2.41
N THR A 50 -18.01 -11.87 -3.66
CA THR A 50 -18.66 -12.98 -4.40
C THR A 50 -18.51 -14.32 -3.68
N ILE A 51 -17.32 -14.65 -3.19
CA ILE A 51 -17.10 -15.90 -2.44
C ILE A 51 -17.95 -15.96 -1.17
N LYS A 52 -18.03 -14.85 -0.42
CA LYS A 52 -18.88 -14.75 0.79
C LYS A 52 -20.35 -15.01 0.44
N CYS A 53 -20.87 -14.39 -0.62
CA CYS A 53 -22.25 -14.59 -1.06
C CYS A 53 -22.52 -16.03 -1.52
N LEU A 54 -21.60 -16.63 -2.29
CA LEU A 54 -21.76 -18.02 -2.75
C LEU A 54 -21.71 -19.02 -1.59
N ARG A 55 -20.86 -18.79 -0.59
CA ARG A 55 -20.87 -19.58 0.67
C ARG A 55 -22.18 -19.41 1.45
N ALA A 56 -22.71 -18.20 1.49
CA ALA A 56 -24.01 -17.92 2.11
C ALA A 56 -25.16 -18.66 1.39
N LEU A 57 -25.08 -18.81 0.06
CA LEU A 57 -26.03 -19.58 -0.74
C LEU A 57 -25.87 -21.10 -0.59
N GLY A 58 -24.71 -21.59 -0.17
CA GLY A 58 -24.49 -23.00 0.16
C GLY A 58 -23.25 -23.66 -0.48
N ALA A 59 -22.41 -22.93 -1.21
CA ALA A 59 -21.19 -23.49 -1.79
C ALA A 59 -20.12 -23.72 -0.70
N ASP A 60 -19.37 -24.84 -0.75
CA ASP A 60 -18.12 -24.98 0.00
C ASP A 60 -16.97 -24.49 -0.90
N ILE A 61 -16.41 -23.33 -0.56
CA ILE A 61 -15.31 -22.71 -1.29
C ILE A 61 -14.11 -22.66 -0.36
N ARG A 62 -13.00 -23.29 -0.72
CA ARG A 62 -11.72 -23.24 -0.01
C ARG A 62 -10.71 -22.50 -0.86
N ILE A 63 -9.97 -21.58 -0.26
CA ILE A 63 -8.96 -20.79 -0.94
C ILE A 63 -7.62 -21.12 -0.32
N ASP A 64 -6.64 -21.42 -1.15
CA ASP A 64 -5.26 -21.63 -0.74
C ASP A 64 -4.32 -20.97 -1.75
N HIS A 65 -3.42 -20.12 -1.28
CA HIS A 65 -2.41 -19.44 -2.11
C HIS A 65 -2.91 -18.77 -3.41
N GLY A 66 -4.16 -18.32 -3.47
CA GLY A 66 -4.76 -17.71 -4.66
C GLY A 66 -5.52 -18.67 -5.56
N ASP A 67 -5.54 -19.96 -5.25
CA ASP A 67 -6.34 -20.96 -5.92
C ASP A 67 -7.59 -21.28 -5.09
N ALA A 68 -8.71 -21.56 -5.74
CA ALA A 68 -9.97 -21.91 -5.11
C ALA A 68 -10.46 -23.30 -5.54
N ILE A 69 -10.79 -24.13 -4.56
CA ILE A 69 -11.55 -25.36 -4.76
C ILE A 69 -13.00 -25.05 -4.43
N VAL A 70 -13.89 -25.24 -5.40
CA VAL A 70 -15.32 -24.91 -5.29
C VAL A 70 -16.13 -26.19 -5.38
N CYS A 71 -16.76 -26.58 -4.28
CA CYS A 71 -17.82 -27.58 -4.29
C CYS A 71 -19.15 -26.87 -4.60
N PRO A 72 -19.92 -27.35 -5.60
CA PRO A 72 -21.11 -26.67 -6.09
C PRO A 72 -22.22 -26.66 -5.03
N ILE A 73 -23.19 -25.76 -5.24
CA ILE A 73 -24.38 -25.67 -4.42
C ILE A 73 -25.31 -26.82 -4.79
N VAL A 74 -25.41 -27.83 -3.92
CA VAL A 74 -26.34 -28.96 -4.10
C VAL A 74 -27.76 -28.58 -3.68
N VAL A 75 -27.89 -27.83 -2.58
CA VAL A 75 -29.16 -27.29 -2.08
C VAL A 75 -28.93 -25.84 -1.70
N CYS A 76 -29.62 -24.93 -2.39
CA CYS A 76 -29.54 -23.51 -2.07
C CYS A 76 -30.19 -23.22 -0.71
N LYS A 77 -29.49 -22.47 0.13
CA LYS A 77 -30.07 -21.87 1.33
C LYS A 77 -31.05 -20.76 0.94
N LYS A 78 -32.17 -20.67 1.66
CA LYS A 78 -33.23 -19.67 1.47
C LYS A 78 -33.16 -18.60 2.56
N ASP A 79 -33.77 -17.45 2.29
CA ASP A 79 -33.87 -16.30 3.20
C ASP A 79 -32.49 -15.77 3.66
N VAL A 80 -31.50 -15.84 2.78
CA VAL A 80 -30.12 -15.46 3.08
C VAL A 80 -29.87 -13.97 2.87
N VAL A 81 -28.93 -13.41 3.63
CA VAL A 81 -28.40 -12.07 3.39
C VAL A 81 -27.10 -12.18 2.60
N LEU A 82 -27.04 -11.49 1.47
CA LEU A 82 -25.91 -11.48 0.55
C LEU A 82 -25.22 -10.11 0.63
N ASP A 83 -24.17 -10.04 1.45
CA ASP A 83 -23.35 -8.85 1.58
C ASP A 83 -22.34 -8.75 0.43
N CYS A 84 -22.65 -7.83 -0.48
CA CYS A 84 -21.86 -7.59 -1.68
C CYS A 84 -20.70 -6.60 -1.44
N GLY A 85 -20.51 -6.07 -0.23
CA GLY A 85 -19.50 -5.05 0.06
C GLY A 85 -19.67 -3.81 -0.82
N ASN A 86 -18.61 -3.39 -1.52
CA ASN A 86 -18.66 -2.33 -2.54
C ASN A 86 -18.94 -2.87 -3.98
N SER A 87 -19.04 -4.19 -4.13
CA SER A 87 -18.93 -4.85 -5.43
C SER A 87 -20.20 -4.79 -6.24
N GLY A 88 -20.27 -3.80 -7.14
CA GLY A 88 -21.35 -3.70 -8.13
C GLY A 88 -21.42 -4.91 -9.07
N THR A 89 -20.28 -5.51 -9.42
CA THR A 89 -20.25 -6.73 -10.25
C THR A 89 -20.84 -7.92 -9.52
N THR A 90 -20.49 -8.12 -8.23
CA THR A 90 -21.08 -9.18 -7.39
C THR A 90 -22.60 -9.04 -7.35
N ALA A 91 -23.11 -7.87 -6.96
CA ALA A 91 -24.55 -7.65 -6.82
C ALA A 91 -25.33 -7.91 -8.12
N ARG A 92 -24.84 -7.40 -9.25
CA ARG A 92 -25.56 -7.51 -10.54
C ARG A 92 -25.55 -8.92 -11.12
N LEU A 93 -24.40 -9.60 -11.12
CA LEU A 93 -24.32 -10.96 -11.67
C LEU A 93 -25.03 -11.97 -10.76
N LEU A 94 -24.91 -11.82 -9.43
CA LEU A 94 -25.66 -12.66 -8.50
C LEU A 94 -27.17 -12.43 -8.58
N ALA A 95 -27.65 -11.23 -8.93
CA ALA A 95 -29.09 -11.04 -9.17
C ALA A 95 -29.61 -12.03 -10.23
N GLY A 96 -28.85 -12.22 -11.31
CA GLY A 96 -29.16 -13.21 -12.34
C GLY A 96 -29.07 -14.65 -11.84
N LEU A 97 -27.94 -15.03 -11.23
CA LEU A 97 -27.72 -16.39 -10.74
C LEU A 97 -28.73 -16.80 -9.65
N VAL A 98 -29.00 -15.93 -8.69
CA VAL A 98 -29.94 -16.17 -7.58
C VAL A 98 -31.39 -16.25 -8.08
N SER A 99 -31.75 -15.45 -9.08
CA SER A 99 -33.05 -15.58 -9.75
C SER A 99 -33.15 -16.92 -10.48
N GLY A 100 -32.07 -17.38 -11.12
CA GLY A 100 -31.99 -18.70 -11.74
C GLY A 100 -32.13 -19.85 -10.75
N PHE A 101 -31.57 -19.72 -9.53
CA PHE A 101 -31.81 -20.67 -8.45
C PHE A 101 -33.22 -20.60 -7.85
N GLY A 102 -34.00 -19.55 -8.14
CA GLY A 102 -35.36 -19.36 -7.62
C GLY A 102 -35.42 -19.19 -6.09
N VAL A 103 -34.43 -18.54 -5.47
CA VAL A 103 -34.36 -18.43 -4.00
C VAL A 103 -34.56 -17.01 -3.46
N ARG A 104 -35.17 -16.94 -2.27
CA ARG A 104 -35.31 -15.71 -1.49
C ARG A 104 -33.98 -15.26 -0.90
N ALA A 105 -33.57 -14.05 -1.21
CA ALA A 105 -32.35 -13.43 -0.68
C ALA A 105 -32.50 -11.91 -0.49
N THR A 106 -31.74 -11.35 0.44
CA THR A 106 -31.63 -9.90 0.67
C THR A 106 -30.23 -9.43 0.31
N PHE A 107 -30.11 -8.54 -0.67
CA PHE A 107 -28.83 -8.00 -1.12
C PHE A 107 -28.52 -6.72 -0.34
N VAL A 108 -27.33 -6.67 0.26
CA VAL A 108 -26.84 -5.52 1.02
C VAL A 108 -25.43 -5.15 0.56
N GLY A 109 -24.97 -3.96 0.97
CA GLY A 109 -23.64 -3.48 0.65
C GLY A 109 -23.29 -2.22 1.46
N ASP A 110 -22.11 -1.67 1.19
CA ASP A 110 -21.68 -0.44 1.82
C ASP A 110 -22.44 0.80 1.31
N LYS A 111 -22.18 1.96 1.91
CA LYS A 111 -22.85 3.23 1.55
C LYS A 111 -22.68 3.60 0.06
N SER A 112 -21.54 3.28 -0.55
CA SER A 112 -21.25 3.61 -1.95
C SER A 112 -21.99 2.64 -2.89
N LEU A 113 -22.08 1.36 -2.57
CA LEU A 113 -22.86 0.40 -3.36
C LEU A 113 -24.36 0.69 -3.26
N MET A 114 -24.85 1.05 -2.06
CA MET A 114 -26.26 1.35 -1.80
C MET A 114 -26.81 2.54 -2.62
N SER A 115 -25.95 3.44 -3.11
CA SER A 115 -26.36 4.55 -3.98
C SER A 115 -26.34 4.22 -5.47
N ARG A 116 -25.81 3.05 -5.87
CA ARG A 116 -25.66 2.68 -7.29
C ARG A 116 -26.99 2.18 -7.86
N PRO A 117 -27.33 2.56 -9.11
CA PRO A 117 -28.55 2.08 -9.75
C PRO A 117 -28.46 0.58 -10.08
N MET A 118 -29.48 -0.18 -9.66
CA MET A 118 -29.66 -1.61 -9.98
C MET A 118 -30.75 -1.88 -11.01
N GLU A 119 -31.63 -0.90 -11.28
CA GLU A 119 -32.79 -1.06 -12.16
C GLU A 119 -32.46 -1.64 -13.54
N ARG A 120 -31.31 -1.24 -14.11
CA ARG A 120 -30.85 -1.71 -15.43
C ARG A 120 -30.60 -3.21 -15.49
N VAL A 121 -30.29 -3.86 -14.36
CA VAL A 121 -30.13 -5.32 -14.29
C VAL A 121 -31.41 -6.02 -13.84
N LEU A 122 -32.23 -5.37 -12.99
CA LEU A 122 -33.44 -5.99 -12.47
C LEU A 122 -34.53 -6.11 -13.54
N LYS A 123 -34.79 -5.05 -14.32
CA LYS A 123 -35.85 -5.04 -15.34
C LYS A 123 -35.75 -6.17 -16.38
N PRO A 124 -34.57 -6.45 -16.98
CA PRO A 124 -34.44 -7.58 -17.90
C PRO A 124 -34.71 -8.93 -17.23
N LEU A 125 -34.33 -9.09 -15.95
CA LEU A 125 -34.59 -10.32 -15.20
C LEU A 125 -36.08 -10.45 -14.85
N GLU A 126 -36.77 -9.35 -14.53
CA GLU A 126 -38.23 -9.34 -14.33
C GLU A 126 -38.98 -9.75 -15.59
N ALA A 127 -38.50 -9.33 -16.77
CA ALA A 127 -39.05 -9.77 -18.05
C ALA A 127 -38.86 -11.28 -18.32
N MET A 128 -37.94 -11.94 -17.61
CA MET A 128 -37.80 -13.40 -17.60
C MET A 128 -38.68 -14.08 -16.53
N GLY A 129 -39.37 -13.32 -15.67
CA GLY A 129 -40.20 -13.85 -14.57
C GLY A 129 -39.59 -13.71 -13.18
N ALA A 130 -38.39 -13.14 -13.05
CA ALA A 130 -37.79 -12.86 -11.74
C ALA A 130 -38.66 -11.86 -10.95
N LYS A 131 -38.63 -11.96 -9.63
CA LYS A 131 -39.42 -11.10 -8.74
C LYS A 131 -38.48 -10.40 -7.76
N PHE A 132 -38.49 -9.07 -7.79
CA PHE A 132 -37.70 -8.26 -6.89
C PHE A 132 -38.56 -7.43 -5.95
N GLY A 133 -38.01 -7.14 -4.78
CA GLY A 133 -38.59 -6.23 -3.80
C GLY A 133 -37.54 -5.33 -3.20
N LYS A 134 -37.95 -4.51 -2.22
CA LYS A 134 -37.05 -3.65 -1.46
C LYS A 134 -37.45 -3.67 0.02
N LYS A 135 -36.46 -3.91 0.89
CA LYS A 135 -36.57 -3.81 2.35
C LYS A 135 -35.71 -2.66 2.84
N ASP A 136 -35.98 -2.18 4.05
CA ASP A 136 -35.15 -1.14 4.68
C ASP A 136 -33.71 -1.64 4.85
N GLY A 137 -32.73 -0.79 4.51
CA GLY A 137 -31.30 -1.15 4.51
C GLY A 137 -30.85 -2.14 3.42
N ALA A 138 -31.70 -2.53 2.46
CA ALA A 138 -31.33 -3.43 1.36
C ALA A 138 -31.19 -2.70 0.01
N LEU A 139 -30.28 -3.17 -0.85
CA LEU A 139 -30.24 -2.78 -2.25
C LEU A 139 -31.52 -3.22 -2.97
N PHE A 140 -31.83 -4.52 -2.86
CA PHE A 140 -33.04 -5.18 -3.35
C PHE A 140 -33.17 -6.56 -2.67
N THR A 141 -34.32 -7.20 -2.83
CA THR A 141 -34.59 -8.59 -2.43
C THR A 141 -35.03 -9.41 -3.62
N THR A 142 -34.79 -10.72 -3.60
CA THR A 142 -35.34 -11.69 -4.57
C THR A 142 -36.44 -12.53 -3.92
N GLU A 143 -37.40 -12.97 -4.70
CA GLU A 143 -38.43 -13.94 -4.30
C GLU A 143 -38.30 -15.26 -5.06
N GLU A 144 -38.99 -16.31 -4.58
CA GLU A 144 -39.09 -17.57 -5.34
C GLU A 144 -39.82 -17.33 -6.66
N CYS A 145 -39.24 -17.84 -7.74
CA CYS A 145 -39.74 -17.66 -9.11
C CYS A 145 -39.31 -18.81 -10.01
N ASP A 146 -40.06 -18.98 -11.10
CA ASP A 146 -39.67 -19.77 -12.25
C ASP A 146 -39.35 -18.81 -13.39
N LEU A 147 -38.26 -19.07 -14.11
CA LEU A 147 -37.85 -18.24 -15.23
C LEU A 147 -38.30 -18.85 -16.55
N VAL A 148 -38.73 -17.99 -17.48
CA VAL A 148 -39.14 -18.37 -18.84
C VAL A 148 -38.19 -17.73 -19.85
N GLY A 149 -37.76 -18.52 -20.82
CA GLY A 149 -36.91 -18.07 -21.91
C GLY A 149 -37.59 -16.99 -22.76
N CYS A 150 -36.85 -15.93 -23.08
CA CYS A 150 -37.40 -14.82 -23.84
C CYS A 150 -36.35 -14.11 -24.70
N ARG A 151 -36.81 -13.25 -25.61
CA ARG A 151 -35.93 -12.38 -26.41
C ARG A 151 -35.91 -10.99 -25.80
N LEU A 152 -34.74 -10.57 -25.35
CA LEU A 152 -34.51 -9.29 -24.71
C LEU A 152 -33.61 -8.43 -25.58
N ARG A 153 -33.91 -7.14 -25.63
CA ARG A 153 -33.07 -6.13 -26.28
C ARG A 153 -32.50 -5.18 -25.24
N ALA A 154 -31.21 -4.91 -25.31
CA ALA A 154 -30.55 -4.00 -24.41
C ALA A 154 -31.11 -2.57 -24.55
N GLU A 155 -31.53 -1.97 -23.44
CA GLU A 155 -31.77 -0.51 -23.35
C GLU A 155 -30.45 0.27 -23.23
N VAL A 156 -29.43 -0.38 -22.68
CA VAL A 156 -28.08 0.15 -22.50
C VAL A 156 -27.09 -0.98 -22.76
N ASP A 157 -26.07 -0.73 -23.57
CA ASP A 157 -24.98 -1.68 -23.83
C ASP A 157 -24.16 -1.87 -22.55
N SER A 158 -24.35 -3.00 -21.86
CA SER A 158 -23.66 -3.29 -20.61
C SER A 158 -23.38 -4.77 -20.44
N ALA A 159 -22.09 -5.13 -20.43
CA ALA A 159 -21.64 -6.49 -20.21
C ALA A 159 -22.16 -7.08 -18.89
N GLN A 160 -22.35 -6.28 -17.85
CA GLN A 160 -22.87 -6.77 -16.57
C GLN A 160 -24.34 -7.17 -16.65
N VAL A 161 -25.16 -6.39 -17.37
CA VAL A 161 -26.58 -6.70 -17.59
C VAL A 161 -26.70 -7.96 -18.44
N LYS A 162 -25.98 -8.03 -19.56
CA LYS A 162 -25.89 -9.23 -20.39
C LYS A 162 -25.51 -10.44 -19.54
N SER A 163 -24.45 -10.34 -18.75
CA SER A 163 -23.97 -11.47 -17.93
C SER A 163 -25.01 -11.96 -16.93
N ALA A 164 -25.73 -11.06 -16.27
CA ALA A 164 -26.80 -11.43 -15.35
C ALA A 164 -27.94 -12.19 -16.06
N VAL A 165 -28.37 -11.69 -17.23
CA VAL A 165 -29.38 -12.36 -18.06
C VAL A 165 -28.92 -13.74 -18.50
N LEU A 166 -27.69 -13.87 -19.01
CA LEU A 166 -27.16 -15.16 -19.47
C LEU A 166 -27.02 -16.16 -18.32
N LEU A 167 -26.60 -15.72 -17.12
CA LEU A 167 -26.55 -16.57 -15.93
C LEU A 167 -27.94 -17.04 -15.50
N ALA A 168 -28.96 -16.18 -15.58
CA ALA A 168 -30.34 -16.56 -15.30
C ALA A 168 -30.90 -17.52 -16.36
N ALA A 169 -30.55 -17.31 -17.64
CA ALA A 169 -31.01 -18.11 -18.77
C ALA A 169 -30.61 -19.58 -18.70
N MET A 170 -29.53 -19.92 -17.98
CA MET A 170 -29.14 -21.31 -17.71
C MET A 170 -30.22 -22.13 -16.99
N PHE A 171 -31.17 -21.46 -16.33
CA PHE A 171 -32.23 -22.07 -15.53
C PHE A 171 -33.64 -21.81 -16.09
N ALA A 172 -33.76 -21.04 -17.16
CA ALA A 172 -35.06 -20.67 -17.71
C ALA A 172 -35.68 -21.81 -18.55
N ASP A 173 -37.00 -21.93 -18.52
CA ASP A 173 -37.72 -22.84 -19.43
C ASP A 173 -37.74 -22.27 -20.86
N GLY A 174 -37.05 -22.95 -21.78
CA GLY A 174 -36.84 -22.50 -23.14
C GLY A 174 -35.51 -21.77 -23.38
N GLU A 175 -35.42 -21.04 -24.49
CA GLU A 175 -34.21 -20.31 -24.89
C GLU A 175 -34.34 -18.81 -24.57
N THR A 176 -33.24 -18.22 -24.11
CA THR A 176 -33.16 -16.77 -23.90
C THR A 176 -32.13 -16.16 -24.84
N THR A 177 -32.50 -15.11 -25.55
CA THR A 177 -31.58 -14.33 -26.41
C THR A 177 -31.47 -12.91 -25.89
N TYR A 178 -30.24 -12.41 -25.70
CA TYR A 178 -29.99 -11.01 -25.32
C TYR A 178 -29.29 -10.25 -26.46
N SER A 179 -29.94 -9.26 -27.06
CA SER A 179 -29.39 -8.49 -28.20
C SER A 179 -28.89 -7.10 -27.79
N GLU A 180 -27.63 -6.79 -28.09
CA GLU A 180 -26.98 -5.49 -27.85
C GLU A 180 -26.75 -4.75 -29.18
N PRO A 181 -27.07 -3.45 -29.28
CA PRO A 181 -26.66 -2.60 -30.41
C PRO A 181 -25.15 -2.57 -30.65
N VAL A 182 -24.36 -2.45 -29.58
CA VAL A 182 -22.90 -2.46 -29.64
C VAL A 182 -22.40 -3.65 -28.82
N PRO A 183 -21.59 -4.54 -29.41
CA PRO A 183 -21.04 -5.68 -28.67
C PRO A 183 -20.28 -5.21 -27.44
N THR A 184 -20.63 -5.74 -26.27
CA THR A 184 -19.86 -5.54 -25.04
C THR A 184 -18.99 -6.77 -24.75
N ARG A 185 -18.10 -6.66 -23.75
CA ARG A 185 -17.21 -7.74 -23.27
C ARG A 185 -17.94 -9.10 -23.21
N ASP A 186 -17.27 -10.14 -23.70
CA ASP A 186 -17.84 -11.47 -23.94
C ASP A 186 -17.31 -12.57 -22.99
N HIS A 187 -16.80 -12.17 -21.82
CA HIS A 187 -16.23 -13.09 -20.83
C HIS A 187 -17.23 -14.16 -20.34
N THR A 188 -18.53 -13.83 -20.28
CA THR A 188 -19.56 -14.79 -19.84
C THR A 188 -19.76 -15.84 -20.91
N GLU A 189 -19.87 -15.39 -22.15
CA GLU A 189 -20.12 -16.22 -23.32
C GLU A 189 -18.98 -17.21 -23.55
N ARG A 190 -17.73 -16.72 -23.51
CA ARG A 190 -16.53 -17.55 -23.61
C ARG A 190 -16.48 -18.61 -22.53
N MET A 191 -16.72 -18.21 -21.28
CA MET A 191 -16.62 -19.12 -20.15
C MET A 191 -17.77 -20.13 -20.13
N MET A 192 -19.00 -19.73 -20.43
CA MET A 192 -20.16 -20.62 -20.56
C MET A 192 -19.91 -21.69 -21.62
N LYS A 193 -19.42 -21.29 -22.80
CA LYS A 193 -19.05 -22.23 -23.86
C LYS A 193 -17.96 -23.20 -23.40
N TYR A 194 -16.94 -22.71 -22.70
CA TYR A 194 -15.86 -23.53 -22.17
C TYR A 194 -16.35 -24.58 -21.16
N VAL A 195 -17.28 -24.22 -20.27
CA VAL A 195 -17.82 -25.13 -19.25
C VAL A 195 -18.99 -25.98 -19.75
N GLY A 196 -19.27 -25.98 -21.06
CA GLY A 196 -20.26 -26.86 -21.69
C GLY A 196 -21.72 -26.40 -21.57
N VAL A 197 -21.98 -25.13 -21.26
CA VAL A 197 -23.33 -24.55 -21.38
C VAL A 197 -23.66 -24.36 -22.86
N ASN A 198 -24.88 -24.70 -23.27
CA ASN A 198 -25.33 -24.52 -24.65
C ASN A 198 -25.57 -23.02 -24.93
N ILE A 199 -24.60 -22.40 -25.59
CA ILE A 199 -24.65 -20.99 -25.96
C ILE A 199 -24.24 -20.78 -27.42
N ASP A 200 -25.06 -20.02 -28.16
CA ASP A 200 -24.75 -19.53 -29.51
C ASP A 200 -24.86 -18.01 -29.55
N GLY A 201 -23.71 -17.33 -29.69
CA GLY A 201 -23.59 -15.89 -29.50
C GLY A 201 -24.07 -15.48 -28.11
N THR A 202 -25.22 -14.81 -28.06
CA THR A 202 -25.89 -14.36 -26.82
C THR A 202 -27.23 -15.06 -26.59
N THR A 203 -27.43 -16.23 -27.23
CA THR A 203 -28.57 -17.11 -27.01
C THR A 203 -28.16 -18.28 -26.14
N VAL A 204 -28.81 -18.45 -24.99
CA VAL A 204 -28.54 -19.52 -24.02
C VAL A 204 -29.79 -20.39 -23.87
N SER A 205 -29.58 -21.70 -23.95
CA SER A 205 -30.59 -22.69 -23.55
C SER A 205 -30.32 -23.17 -22.12
N CYS A 206 -31.35 -23.69 -21.45
CA CYS A 206 -31.21 -24.32 -20.14
C CYS A 206 -30.10 -25.37 -20.11
N GLY A 207 -29.24 -25.32 -19.10
CA GLY A 207 -28.09 -26.21 -19.00
C GLY A 207 -27.25 -26.02 -17.75
N THR A 208 -26.74 -27.14 -17.21
CA THR A 208 -25.85 -27.14 -16.03
C THR A 208 -24.39 -27.19 -16.49
N PRO A 209 -23.52 -26.27 -16.02
CA PRO A 209 -22.08 -26.30 -16.30
C PRO A 209 -21.43 -27.62 -15.88
N HIS A 210 -20.48 -28.10 -16.68
CA HIS A 210 -19.59 -29.20 -16.31
C HIS A 210 -18.59 -28.74 -15.24
N SER A 211 -18.05 -29.68 -14.46
CA SER A 211 -16.90 -29.39 -13.60
C SER A 211 -15.68 -29.02 -14.44
N PHE A 212 -14.87 -28.07 -13.97
CA PHE A 212 -13.71 -27.58 -14.72
C PHE A 212 -12.52 -27.27 -13.82
N ASP A 213 -11.36 -27.22 -14.45
CA ASP A 213 -10.10 -26.82 -13.84
C ASP A 213 -9.44 -25.74 -14.72
N VAL A 214 -9.40 -24.51 -14.21
CA VAL A 214 -8.94 -23.32 -14.97
C VAL A 214 -7.86 -22.58 -14.22
N SER A 215 -6.87 -22.06 -14.94
CA SER A 215 -6.00 -20.99 -14.45
C SER A 215 -6.43 -19.67 -15.08
N ILE A 216 -6.87 -18.71 -14.27
CA ILE A 216 -7.32 -17.40 -14.77
C ILE A 216 -6.10 -16.60 -15.26
N PRO A 217 -6.16 -15.95 -16.44
CA PRO A 217 -5.09 -15.06 -16.88
C PRO A 217 -5.03 -13.79 -16.01
N ASN A 218 -3.87 -13.15 -15.97
CA ASN A 218 -3.69 -11.88 -15.27
C ASN A 218 -4.57 -10.78 -15.87
N ASP A 219 -5.07 -9.92 -14.98
CA ASP A 219 -6.00 -8.83 -15.32
C ASP A 219 -5.35 -7.77 -16.23
N PHE A 220 -5.99 -7.49 -17.37
CA PHE A 220 -5.53 -6.42 -18.26
C PHE A 220 -5.57 -5.04 -17.59
N SER A 221 -6.61 -4.76 -16.79
CA SER A 221 -6.77 -3.46 -16.14
C SER A 221 -5.64 -3.19 -15.13
N SER A 222 -5.20 -4.24 -14.43
CA SER A 222 -4.02 -4.20 -13.54
C SER A 222 -2.71 -4.07 -14.32
N ALA A 223 -2.55 -4.86 -15.41
CA ALA A 223 -1.40 -4.77 -16.30
C ALA A 223 -1.25 -3.38 -16.94
N ALA A 224 -2.37 -2.70 -17.24
CA ALA A 224 -2.38 -1.37 -17.84
C ALA A 224 -1.60 -0.34 -17.00
N TYR A 225 -1.67 -0.40 -15.67
CA TYR A 225 -0.89 0.50 -14.82
C TYR A 225 0.62 0.23 -14.91
N LEU A 226 1.04 -1.03 -15.03
CA LEU A 226 2.45 -1.39 -15.23
C LEU A 226 2.95 -0.92 -16.60
N ILE A 227 2.13 -1.11 -17.64
CA ILE A 227 2.41 -0.64 -19.01
C ILE A 227 2.54 0.89 -19.04
N ALA A 228 1.58 1.61 -18.46
CA ALA A 228 1.60 3.07 -18.40
C ALA A 228 2.81 3.59 -17.63
N THR A 229 3.11 3.01 -16.45
CA THR A 229 4.29 3.39 -15.66
C THR A 229 5.58 3.16 -16.46
N ALA A 230 5.72 2.03 -17.16
CA ALA A 230 6.90 1.76 -17.99
C ALA A 230 7.08 2.81 -19.10
N LEU A 231 6.01 3.16 -19.81
CA LEU A 231 6.04 4.16 -20.89
C LEU A 231 6.39 5.57 -20.39
N LEU A 232 5.83 5.97 -19.24
CA LEU A 232 6.05 7.27 -18.64
C LEU A 232 7.46 7.41 -18.06
N THR A 233 8.01 6.32 -17.53
CA THR A 233 9.34 6.30 -16.88
C THR A 233 10.44 5.81 -17.80
N LYS A 234 10.13 5.56 -19.08
CA LYS A 234 11.05 5.09 -20.14
C LYS A 234 11.78 3.80 -19.76
N GLN A 235 11.07 2.87 -19.14
CA GLN A 235 11.55 1.53 -18.82
C GLN A 235 11.02 0.48 -19.80
N SER A 236 11.76 -0.62 -19.94
CA SER A 236 11.26 -1.82 -20.61
C SER A 236 10.68 -2.80 -19.60
N VAL A 237 9.56 -3.43 -19.92
CA VAL A 237 8.96 -4.49 -19.08
C VAL A 237 8.21 -5.50 -19.95
N THR A 238 8.25 -6.77 -19.58
CA THR A 238 7.33 -7.78 -20.12
C THR A 238 6.35 -8.16 -19.02
N VAL A 239 5.07 -7.83 -19.23
CA VAL A 239 3.98 -8.20 -18.32
C VAL A 239 3.42 -9.55 -18.76
N GLU A 240 3.63 -10.58 -17.96
CA GLU A 240 3.39 -11.97 -18.34
C GLU A 240 1.93 -12.39 -18.11
N ASN A 241 1.44 -13.33 -18.94
CA ASN A 241 0.18 -14.04 -18.76
C ASN A 241 -1.07 -13.15 -18.69
N VAL A 242 -1.15 -12.08 -19.47
CA VAL A 242 -2.27 -11.12 -19.43
C VAL A 242 -3.41 -11.55 -20.36
N GLY A 243 -4.64 -11.45 -19.90
CA GLY A 243 -5.83 -11.59 -20.75
C GLY A 243 -5.90 -10.46 -21.77
N VAL A 244 -5.91 -10.78 -23.06
CA VAL A 244 -5.91 -9.81 -24.17
C VAL A 244 -7.21 -9.89 -24.98
N ASN A 245 -8.33 -10.04 -24.26
CA ASN A 245 -9.67 -10.03 -24.85
C ASN A 245 -9.89 -8.71 -25.61
N PRO A 246 -10.25 -8.73 -26.91
CA PRO A 246 -10.38 -7.51 -27.71
C PRO A 246 -11.28 -6.44 -27.06
N GLY A 247 -12.38 -6.84 -26.42
CA GLY A 247 -13.30 -5.93 -25.71
C GLY A 247 -12.76 -5.35 -24.39
N ARG A 248 -11.49 -5.60 -24.07
CA ARG A 248 -10.75 -5.03 -22.93
C ARG A 248 -9.54 -4.20 -23.36
N LEU A 249 -9.18 -4.19 -24.64
CA LEU A 249 -7.91 -3.62 -25.12
C LEU A 249 -7.98 -2.13 -25.48
N GLY A 250 -9.02 -1.39 -25.08
CA GLY A 250 -9.21 0.02 -25.42
C GLY A 250 -7.96 0.88 -25.14
N LEU A 251 -7.37 0.74 -23.95
CA LEU A 251 -6.12 1.43 -23.59
C LEU A 251 -4.95 1.04 -24.48
N LEU A 252 -4.75 -0.26 -24.73
CA LEU A 252 -3.65 -0.75 -25.56
C LEU A 252 -3.74 -0.19 -26.98
N ASN A 253 -4.94 -0.21 -27.56
CA ASN A 253 -5.20 0.31 -28.91
C ASN A 253 -4.91 1.81 -29.01
N VAL A 254 -5.34 2.59 -28.01
CA VAL A 254 -5.06 4.03 -27.93
C VAL A 254 -3.55 4.27 -27.83
N LEU A 255 -2.85 3.57 -26.94
CA LEU A 255 -1.40 3.72 -26.77
C LEU A 255 -0.62 3.38 -28.05
N LEU A 256 -0.97 2.28 -28.73
CA LEU A 256 -0.36 1.89 -30.00
C LEU A 256 -0.53 2.98 -31.07
N ARG A 257 -1.76 3.53 -31.22
CA ARG A 257 -2.02 4.64 -32.16
C ARG A 257 -1.28 5.92 -31.78
N SER A 258 -1.01 6.13 -30.49
CA SER A 258 -0.19 7.22 -29.98
C SER A 258 1.32 6.96 -30.07
N GLY A 259 1.75 5.87 -30.71
CA GLY A 259 3.17 5.58 -30.95
C GLY A 259 3.88 4.81 -29.85
N ALA A 260 3.14 4.17 -28.93
CA ALA A 260 3.72 3.26 -27.95
C ALA A 260 4.36 2.05 -28.65
N LYS A 261 5.57 1.67 -28.22
CA LYS A 261 6.21 0.42 -28.66
C LYS A 261 5.77 -0.72 -27.76
N ILE A 262 4.72 -1.41 -28.17
CA ILE A 262 4.16 -2.55 -27.44
C ILE A 262 3.99 -3.73 -28.40
N SER A 263 4.39 -4.92 -27.96
CA SER A 263 4.21 -6.17 -28.70
C SER A 263 3.56 -7.25 -27.84
N LEU A 264 2.76 -8.11 -28.47
CA LEU A 264 2.11 -9.25 -27.83
C LEU A 264 2.89 -10.52 -28.17
N LEU A 265 3.53 -11.11 -27.15
CA LEU A 265 4.33 -12.32 -27.23
C LEU A 265 3.52 -13.52 -26.68
N ASN A 266 3.97 -14.75 -26.96
CA ASN A 266 3.45 -15.99 -26.36
C ASN A 266 1.91 -16.10 -26.37
N LYS A 267 1.30 -15.70 -27.49
CA LYS A 267 -0.16 -15.71 -27.67
C LYS A 267 -0.70 -17.13 -27.55
N ARG A 268 -1.73 -17.29 -26.73
CA ARG A 268 -2.40 -18.56 -26.44
C ARG A 268 -3.86 -18.32 -26.08
N GLU A 269 -4.60 -19.40 -25.86
CA GLU A 269 -5.96 -19.35 -25.35
C GLU A 269 -6.03 -20.11 -24.03
N VAL A 270 -6.70 -19.52 -23.04
CA VAL A 270 -6.96 -20.14 -21.74
C VAL A 270 -8.44 -19.95 -21.42
N CYS A 271 -9.19 -21.06 -21.37
CA CYS A 271 -10.63 -21.06 -21.10
C CYS A 271 -11.46 -20.20 -22.07
N GLY A 272 -11.10 -20.25 -23.36
CA GLY A 272 -11.75 -19.44 -24.39
C GLY A 272 -11.29 -17.98 -24.41
N GLU A 273 -10.44 -17.55 -23.46
CA GLU A 273 -9.91 -16.19 -23.40
C GLU A 273 -8.54 -16.13 -24.10
N PRO A 274 -8.32 -15.14 -24.99
CA PRO A 274 -7.00 -14.93 -25.56
C PRO A 274 -6.05 -14.35 -24.49
N VAL A 275 -4.85 -14.89 -24.43
CA VAL A 275 -3.82 -14.55 -23.43
C VAL A 275 -2.49 -14.29 -24.14
N ALA A 276 -1.73 -13.31 -23.68
CA ALA A 276 -0.42 -13.00 -24.21
C ALA A 276 0.49 -12.39 -23.13
N ASP A 277 1.78 -12.39 -23.38
CA ASP A 277 2.72 -11.59 -22.61
C ASP A 277 2.87 -10.24 -23.33
N ILE A 278 2.77 -9.13 -22.60
CA ILE A 278 2.79 -7.78 -23.15
C ILE A 278 4.18 -7.19 -22.94
N CYS A 279 4.96 -7.08 -24.00
CA CYS A 279 6.29 -6.47 -23.97
C CYS A 279 6.19 -4.99 -24.33
N VAL A 280 6.68 -4.13 -23.43
CA VAL A 280 6.68 -2.67 -23.54
C VAL A 280 8.13 -2.20 -23.63
N GLU A 281 8.41 -1.32 -24.58
CA GLU A 281 9.71 -0.68 -24.77
C GLU A 281 9.62 0.84 -24.64
N PRO A 282 10.72 1.54 -24.30
CA PRO A 282 10.76 2.99 -24.30
C PRO A 282 10.38 3.60 -25.66
N SER A 283 9.38 4.47 -25.64
CA SER A 283 8.88 5.18 -26.82
C SER A 283 8.41 6.59 -26.47
N THR A 284 8.30 7.46 -27.48
CA THR A 284 7.73 8.79 -27.34
C THR A 284 6.28 8.76 -27.81
N LEU A 285 5.36 9.24 -26.97
CA LEU A 285 3.94 9.25 -27.29
C LEU A 285 3.55 10.59 -27.93
N SER A 286 2.66 10.52 -28.91
CA SER A 286 1.86 11.64 -29.40
C SER A 286 0.56 11.76 -28.59
N PRO A 287 -0.18 12.89 -28.67
CA PRO A 287 -1.43 13.04 -27.94
C PRO A 287 -2.41 11.89 -28.17
N LEU A 288 -3.15 11.53 -27.11
CA LEU A 288 -4.04 10.37 -27.10
C LEU A 288 -5.41 10.74 -27.69
N TYR A 289 -5.95 9.86 -28.51
CA TYR A 289 -7.32 9.93 -29.00
C TYR A 289 -8.03 8.59 -28.73
N ALA A 290 -9.02 8.63 -27.85
CA ALA A 290 -9.91 7.50 -27.57
C ALA A 290 -11.30 7.79 -28.16
N SER A 291 -11.69 6.98 -29.14
CA SER A 291 -13.04 7.01 -29.72
C SER A 291 -14.05 6.44 -28.72
N LYS A 292 -15.35 6.56 -29.05
CA LYS A 292 -16.42 5.94 -28.25
C LYS A 292 -16.24 4.43 -28.08
N LEU A 293 -15.72 3.74 -29.10
CA LEU A 293 -15.47 2.31 -29.04
C LEU A 293 -14.31 1.99 -28.10
N ASP A 294 -13.20 2.72 -28.17
CA ASP A 294 -12.07 2.53 -27.25
C ASP A 294 -12.49 2.80 -25.80
N VAL A 295 -13.34 3.81 -25.59
CA VAL A 295 -13.92 4.13 -24.29
C VAL A 295 -14.89 3.04 -23.84
N CYS A 296 -15.68 2.41 -24.71
CA CYS A 296 -16.50 1.26 -24.34
C CYS A 296 -15.63 0.08 -23.86
N ASP A 297 -14.57 -0.25 -24.59
CA ASP A 297 -13.68 -1.37 -24.27
C ASP A 297 -12.81 -1.10 -23.02
N GLY A 298 -12.48 0.16 -22.76
CA GLY A 298 -11.54 0.61 -21.72
C GLY A 298 -12.06 1.74 -20.82
N ILE A 299 -13.36 1.85 -20.57
CA ILE A 299 -13.98 2.98 -19.80
C ILE A 299 -13.28 3.19 -18.46
N ASP A 300 -12.95 2.07 -17.85
CA ASP A 300 -12.37 1.92 -16.54
C ASP A 300 -10.88 2.35 -16.51
N GLU A 301 -10.23 2.36 -17.68
CA GLU A 301 -8.84 2.77 -17.91
C GLU A 301 -8.72 4.22 -18.42
N VAL A 302 -9.83 4.91 -18.72
CA VAL A 302 -9.82 6.32 -19.15
C VAL A 302 -9.07 7.23 -18.16
N PRO A 303 -9.22 7.13 -16.82
CA PRO A 303 -8.42 7.93 -15.89
C PRO A 303 -6.92 7.71 -16.06
N LEU A 304 -6.50 6.48 -16.35
CA LEU A 304 -5.10 6.15 -16.61
C LEU A 304 -4.62 6.70 -17.95
N MET A 305 -5.45 6.62 -19.00
CA MET A 305 -5.14 7.28 -20.28
C MET A 305 -5.00 8.79 -20.10
N ALA A 306 -5.84 9.41 -19.26
CA ALA A 306 -5.74 10.83 -18.92
C ALA A 306 -4.46 11.14 -18.14
N ALA A 307 -4.04 10.27 -17.20
CA ALA A 307 -2.75 10.38 -16.54
C ALA A 307 -1.57 10.33 -17.53
N VAL A 308 -1.62 9.43 -18.52
CA VAL A 308 -0.62 9.41 -19.61
C VAL A 308 -0.67 10.69 -20.43
N ALA A 309 -1.87 11.21 -20.73
CA ALA A 309 -2.05 12.46 -21.46
C ALA A 309 -1.53 13.70 -20.69
N ILE A 310 -1.65 13.73 -19.35
CA ILE A 310 -1.08 14.78 -18.49
C ILE A 310 0.44 14.84 -18.68
N ALA A 311 1.10 13.70 -18.86
CA ALA A 311 2.54 13.62 -19.12
C ALA A 311 2.94 13.76 -20.60
N THR A 312 1.97 13.91 -21.52
CA THR A 312 2.21 13.91 -22.97
C THR A 312 1.90 15.27 -23.57
N LYS A 313 2.92 15.93 -24.17
CA LYS A 313 2.75 17.26 -24.78
C LYS A 313 1.70 17.25 -25.88
N GLY A 314 0.73 18.15 -25.79
CA GLY A 314 -0.32 18.40 -26.78
C GLY A 314 -1.73 18.25 -26.21
N LYS A 315 -2.71 18.08 -27.09
CA LYS A 315 -4.14 17.99 -26.74
C LYS A 315 -4.65 16.57 -26.99
N SER A 316 -5.01 15.88 -25.92
CA SER A 316 -5.62 14.54 -25.95
C SER A 316 -7.13 14.63 -25.73
N MET A 317 -7.89 13.69 -26.28
CA MET A 317 -9.35 13.67 -26.19
C MET A 317 -9.89 12.25 -25.99
N PHE A 318 -10.86 12.13 -25.09
CA PHE A 318 -11.55 10.90 -24.74
C PHE A 318 -13.05 11.11 -24.92
N CYS A 319 -13.64 10.40 -25.88
CA CYS A 319 -15.03 10.62 -26.29
C CYS A 319 -16.04 9.90 -25.37
N ASP A 320 -17.15 10.56 -25.05
CA ASP A 320 -18.33 9.92 -24.42
C ASP A 320 -18.06 9.25 -23.06
N VAL A 321 -17.37 9.97 -22.17
CA VAL A 321 -16.90 9.47 -20.86
C VAL A 321 -17.85 9.84 -19.70
N GLY A 322 -19.07 10.27 -20.01
CA GLY A 322 -20.02 10.78 -19.01
C GLY A 322 -20.40 9.78 -17.91
N GLU A 323 -20.31 8.47 -18.18
CA GLU A 323 -20.55 7.43 -17.17
C GLU A 323 -19.58 7.51 -15.97
N LEU A 324 -18.37 8.05 -16.17
CA LEU A 324 -17.35 8.17 -15.13
C LEU A 324 -17.76 9.10 -13.98
N THR A 325 -18.74 9.99 -14.19
CA THR A 325 -19.31 10.85 -13.14
C THR A 325 -20.19 10.10 -12.15
N LYS A 326 -20.62 8.87 -12.49
CA LYS A 326 -21.59 8.06 -11.72
C LYS A 326 -21.00 6.73 -11.22
N LYS A 327 -19.67 6.62 -11.17
CA LYS A 327 -18.97 5.43 -10.66
C LYS A 327 -18.91 5.52 -9.13
N GLU A 328 -17.81 5.08 -8.52
CA GLU A 328 -17.61 5.09 -7.06
C GLU A 328 -17.44 6.52 -6.53
N SER A 329 -16.87 7.36 -7.39
CA SER A 329 -16.65 8.79 -7.24
C SER A 329 -16.93 9.50 -8.58
N ASP A 330 -16.87 10.83 -8.59
CA ASP A 330 -16.76 11.59 -9.84
C ASP A 330 -15.31 11.53 -10.35
N ARG A 331 -15.03 10.50 -11.15
CA ARG A 331 -13.68 10.28 -11.71
C ARG A 331 -13.27 11.34 -12.72
N ILE A 332 -14.22 12.07 -13.31
CA ILE A 332 -13.91 13.17 -14.23
C ILE A 332 -13.37 14.35 -13.42
N ALA A 333 -14.05 14.74 -12.34
CA ALA A 333 -13.58 15.78 -11.43
C ALA A 333 -12.19 15.45 -10.89
N ALA A 334 -11.97 14.20 -10.46
CA ALA A 334 -10.68 13.75 -9.95
C ALA A 334 -9.55 13.83 -10.99
N VAL A 335 -9.84 13.56 -12.27
CA VAL A 335 -8.86 13.73 -13.35
C VAL A 335 -8.52 15.22 -13.59
N ILE A 336 -9.52 16.10 -13.48
CA ILE A 336 -9.30 17.55 -13.59
C ILE A 336 -8.39 18.06 -12.47
N GLU A 337 -8.64 17.62 -11.24
CA GLU A 337 -7.79 17.93 -10.08
C GLU A 337 -6.37 17.36 -10.24
N MET A 338 -6.27 16.12 -10.72
CA MET A 338 -4.98 15.47 -11.00
C MET A 338 -4.17 16.22 -12.07
N ALA A 339 -4.82 16.71 -13.13
CA ALA A 339 -4.18 17.54 -14.14
C ALA A 339 -3.69 18.87 -13.55
N ALA A 340 -4.54 19.54 -12.77
CA ALA A 340 -4.21 20.82 -12.12
C ALA A 340 -3.02 20.69 -11.15
N ALA A 341 -2.99 19.62 -10.34
CA ALA A 341 -1.87 19.31 -9.44
C ALA A 341 -0.55 19.05 -10.19
N CYS A 342 -0.64 18.61 -11.45
CA CYS A 342 0.50 18.48 -12.36
C CYS A 342 0.81 19.77 -13.15
N GLY A 343 0.14 20.89 -12.90
CA GLY A 343 0.31 22.13 -13.66
C GLY A 343 -0.27 22.08 -15.08
N GLN A 344 -1.12 21.09 -15.37
CA GLN A 344 -1.75 20.87 -16.67
C GLN A 344 -3.25 21.18 -16.63
N LYS A 345 -3.91 21.17 -17.79
CA LYS A 345 -5.35 21.48 -17.89
C LYS A 345 -6.13 20.29 -18.39
N ALA A 346 -7.23 19.96 -17.72
CA ALA A 346 -8.26 19.08 -18.25
C ALA A 346 -9.65 19.75 -18.17
N THR A 347 -10.51 19.47 -19.14
CA THR A 347 -11.90 19.96 -19.19
C THR A 347 -12.85 18.84 -19.61
N PHE A 348 -14.10 18.94 -19.16
CA PHE A 348 -15.17 18.02 -19.55
C PHE A 348 -16.32 18.80 -20.17
N GLU A 349 -16.52 18.62 -21.48
CA GLU A 349 -17.49 19.37 -22.29
C GLU A 349 -18.14 18.42 -23.31
N ASP A 350 -19.45 18.54 -23.48
CA ASP A 350 -20.25 17.72 -24.42
C ASP A 350 -20.01 16.19 -24.29
N GLY A 351 -19.83 15.72 -23.06
CA GLY A 351 -19.58 14.30 -22.76
C GLY A 351 -18.14 13.86 -23.03
N ASN A 352 -17.24 14.75 -23.46
CA ASN A 352 -15.86 14.42 -23.79
C ASN A 352 -14.91 15.00 -22.73
N LEU A 353 -13.89 14.21 -22.37
CA LEU A 353 -12.78 14.68 -21.54
C LEU A 353 -11.62 15.09 -22.45
N VAL A 354 -11.11 16.30 -22.24
CA VAL A 354 -10.00 16.86 -23.01
C VAL A 354 -8.87 17.20 -22.05
N VAL A 355 -7.67 16.70 -22.32
CA VAL A 355 -6.45 16.98 -21.53
C VAL A 355 -5.47 17.73 -22.42
N THR A 356 -5.07 18.93 -22.00
CA THR A 356 -4.05 19.75 -22.67
C THR A 356 -2.83 19.84 -21.78
N SER A 357 -1.67 19.39 -22.29
CA SER A 357 -0.42 19.36 -21.56
C SER A 357 0.74 19.97 -22.34
N ASP A 358 1.68 20.62 -21.64
CA ASP A 358 2.96 21.05 -22.22
C ASP A 358 4.05 19.96 -22.15
N GLY A 359 3.74 18.82 -21.52
CA GLY A 359 4.62 17.67 -21.32
C GLY A 359 5.57 17.80 -20.13
N LYS A 360 5.51 18.90 -19.36
CA LYS A 360 6.35 19.09 -18.18
C LYS A 360 5.60 18.65 -16.92
N LEU A 361 6.14 17.65 -16.23
CA LEU A 361 5.60 17.23 -14.94
C LEU A 361 6.29 17.99 -13.80
N PRO A 362 5.58 18.28 -12.70
CA PRO A 362 6.20 18.87 -11.52
C PRO A 362 7.13 17.86 -10.85
N LEU A 363 8.09 18.34 -10.07
CA LEU A 363 8.85 17.48 -9.18
C LEU A 363 7.99 17.14 -7.95
N ARG A 364 7.82 15.85 -7.70
CA ARG A 364 7.21 15.31 -6.46
C ARG A 364 5.83 15.91 -6.13
N PRO A 365 4.82 15.71 -7.00
CA PRO A 365 3.46 16.18 -6.70
C PRO A 365 2.92 15.50 -5.43
N TRP A 366 2.08 16.23 -4.73
CA TRP A 366 1.21 15.68 -3.68
C TRP A 366 -0.22 15.63 -4.18
N PHE A 367 -0.84 14.47 -4.05
CA PHE A 367 -2.23 14.25 -4.38
C PHE A 367 -3.05 13.96 -3.12
N ALA A 368 -4.07 14.79 -2.90
CA ALA A 368 -5.04 14.59 -1.83
C ALA A 368 -5.90 13.34 -2.05
N THR A 369 -6.56 12.88 -0.98
CA THR A 369 -7.41 11.69 -1.00
C THR A 369 -8.52 11.80 -2.05
N SER A 370 -8.72 10.73 -2.81
CA SER A 370 -9.84 10.60 -3.76
C SER A 370 -10.88 9.57 -3.34
N HIS A 371 -10.55 8.71 -2.35
CA HIS A 371 -11.35 7.54 -1.96
C HIS A 371 -11.72 6.60 -3.13
N ASP A 372 -11.05 6.73 -4.28
CA ASP A 372 -11.27 5.92 -5.48
C ASP A 372 -9.95 5.25 -5.87
N HIS A 373 -9.96 3.93 -5.75
CA HIS A 373 -8.79 3.10 -5.99
C HIS A 373 -8.16 3.29 -7.38
N ARG A 374 -8.97 3.57 -8.41
CA ARG A 374 -8.43 3.81 -9.77
C ARG A 374 -7.71 5.13 -9.87
N ILE A 375 -8.26 6.17 -9.23
CA ILE A 375 -7.63 7.50 -9.20
C ILE A 375 -6.32 7.44 -8.39
N VAL A 376 -6.32 6.78 -7.22
CA VAL A 376 -5.11 6.61 -6.41
C VAL A 376 -4.00 5.87 -7.18
N MET A 377 -4.35 4.83 -7.96
CA MET A 377 -3.36 4.16 -8.81
C MET A 377 -2.83 5.07 -9.93
N CYS A 378 -3.69 5.90 -10.55
CA CYS A 378 -3.26 6.90 -11.56
C CYS A 378 -2.30 7.94 -10.96
N GLN A 379 -2.64 8.46 -9.78
CA GLN A 379 -1.80 9.41 -9.02
C GLN A 379 -0.45 8.78 -8.67
N THR A 380 -0.44 7.52 -8.23
CA THR A 380 0.79 6.76 -7.96
C THR A 380 1.66 6.63 -9.21
N THR A 381 1.08 6.27 -10.36
CA THR A 381 1.77 6.20 -11.65
C THR A 381 2.37 7.56 -12.05
N LEU A 382 1.66 8.67 -11.83
CA LEU A 382 2.18 10.02 -12.07
C LEU A 382 3.32 10.37 -11.11
N CYS A 383 3.20 10.09 -9.81
CA CYS A 383 4.31 10.31 -8.87
C CYS A 383 5.57 9.58 -9.31
N LEU A 384 5.47 8.33 -9.75
CA LEU A 384 6.64 7.60 -10.29
C LEU A 384 7.23 8.28 -11.52
N ALA A 385 6.40 8.76 -12.44
CA ALA A 385 6.85 9.54 -13.60
C ALA A 385 7.51 10.88 -13.22
N CYS A 386 7.10 11.49 -12.11
CA CYS A 386 7.67 12.72 -11.55
C CYS A 386 8.94 12.50 -10.71
N GLY A 387 9.46 11.27 -10.62
CA GLY A 387 10.62 10.94 -9.79
C GLY A 387 10.32 10.90 -8.28
N GLY A 388 9.06 10.70 -7.90
CA GLY A 388 8.58 10.63 -6.52
C GLY A 388 7.32 11.47 -6.30
N GLY A 389 6.85 11.53 -5.06
CA GLY A 389 5.67 12.30 -4.65
C GLY A 389 4.89 11.62 -3.53
N SER A 390 3.69 12.10 -3.26
CA SER A 390 2.88 11.58 -2.15
C SER A 390 1.41 11.43 -2.57
N VAL A 391 0.80 10.32 -2.18
CA VAL A 391 -0.60 10.00 -2.49
C VAL A 391 -1.33 9.62 -1.20
N ASP A 392 -2.46 10.25 -0.91
CA ASP A 392 -3.29 9.85 0.23
C ASP A 392 -4.20 8.65 -0.05
N ASP A 393 -4.72 8.06 1.04
CA ASP A 393 -5.66 6.93 1.01
C ASP A 393 -5.25 5.72 0.14
N TYR A 394 -3.96 5.40 0.12
CA TYR A 394 -3.44 4.24 -0.64
C TYR A 394 -4.09 2.90 -0.29
N ALA A 395 -4.67 2.77 0.91
CA ALA A 395 -5.33 1.55 1.35
C ALA A 395 -6.47 1.11 0.41
N CYS A 396 -7.18 2.06 -0.23
CA CYS A 396 -8.30 1.73 -1.12
C CYS A 396 -7.88 0.92 -2.36
N VAL A 397 -6.59 0.89 -2.72
CA VAL A 397 -6.06 0.11 -3.85
C VAL A 397 -6.37 -1.40 -3.72
N SER A 398 -6.58 -1.92 -2.50
CA SER A 398 -6.96 -3.33 -2.27
C SER A 398 -8.29 -3.72 -2.91
N VAL A 399 -9.17 -2.74 -3.17
CA VAL A 399 -10.48 -2.96 -3.79
C VAL A 399 -10.33 -3.61 -5.17
N SER A 400 -9.26 -3.30 -5.90
CA SER A 400 -9.02 -3.86 -7.25
C SER A 400 -7.67 -4.54 -7.42
N PHE A 401 -6.58 -3.99 -6.89
CA PHE A 401 -5.22 -4.47 -7.18
C PHE A 401 -4.33 -4.50 -5.93
N PRO A 402 -4.59 -5.41 -4.96
CA PRO A 402 -3.85 -5.47 -3.69
C PRO A 402 -2.32 -5.55 -3.84
N SER A 403 -1.83 -6.21 -4.89
CA SER A 403 -0.39 -6.36 -5.15
C SER A 403 0.23 -5.19 -5.91
N PHE A 404 -0.52 -4.13 -6.25
CA PHE A 404 -0.05 -3.02 -7.08
C PHE A 404 1.30 -2.45 -6.62
N ARG A 405 1.45 -2.20 -5.31
CA ARG A 405 2.70 -1.72 -4.72
C ARG A 405 3.88 -2.64 -5.00
N ARG A 406 3.67 -3.94 -4.80
CA ARG A 406 4.67 -4.99 -4.98
C ARG A 406 5.04 -5.10 -6.46
N SER A 407 4.05 -5.05 -7.35
CA SER A 407 4.25 -5.07 -8.80
C SER A 407 5.05 -3.88 -9.32
N LEU A 408 4.99 -2.74 -8.62
CA LEU A 408 5.81 -1.57 -8.91
C LEU A 408 7.11 -1.52 -8.12
N GLY A 409 7.47 -2.57 -7.36
CA GLY A 409 8.74 -2.62 -6.65
C GLY A 409 8.95 -1.43 -5.72
N ILE A 410 7.86 -0.79 -5.25
CA ILE A 410 7.92 0.38 -4.38
C ILE A 410 8.31 -0.11 -2.98
N THR A 411 9.62 -0.16 -2.77
CA THR A 411 10.24 -0.58 -1.52
C THR A 411 10.19 0.58 -0.53
N PHE A 412 9.79 0.30 0.71
CA PHE A 412 10.03 1.21 1.81
C PHE A 412 10.93 0.54 2.80
N SER A 413 11.93 1.30 3.22
CA SER A 413 12.80 0.90 4.29
C SER A 413 11.97 0.83 5.56
N ARG A 414 11.90 -0.34 6.18
CA ARG A 414 11.24 -0.51 7.47
C ARG A 414 12.26 -0.32 8.56
N TYR A 415 12.08 0.69 9.38
CA TYR A 415 12.87 0.88 10.58
C TYR A 415 12.02 0.74 11.84
N ALA A 416 12.67 0.59 12.98
CA ALA A 416 11.98 0.49 14.27
C ALA A 416 12.82 1.06 15.42
N VAL A 417 12.16 1.36 16.53
CA VAL A 417 12.78 1.43 17.86
C VAL A 417 12.36 0.22 18.68
N ILE A 418 13.33 -0.48 19.26
CA ILE A 418 13.13 -1.70 20.06
C ILE A 418 13.52 -1.44 21.52
N GLY A 419 12.62 -1.77 22.45
CA GLY A 419 12.83 -1.57 23.88
C GLY A 419 11.71 -2.17 24.74
N GLU A 420 11.82 -1.99 26.05
CA GLU A 420 10.78 -2.38 27.01
C GLU A 420 10.03 -1.13 27.48
N ASN A 421 8.68 -1.16 27.43
CA ASN A 421 7.82 -0.06 27.87
C ASN A 421 8.06 1.29 27.14
N ILE A 422 8.33 1.27 25.85
CA ILE A 422 8.72 2.45 25.05
C ILE A 422 7.59 3.07 24.23
N GLY A 423 6.33 2.79 24.56
CA GLY A 423 5.16 3.33 23.86
C GLY A 423 5.10 4.87 23.82
N TYR A 424 5.77 5.54 24.75
CA TYR A 424 5.87 7.01 24.85
C TYR A 424 7.07 7.61 24.08
N SER A 425 7.87 6.80 23.38
CA SER A 425 9.06 7.29 22.69
C SER A 425 8.74 8.38 21.65
N ARG A 426 9.60 9.40 21.58
CA ARG A 426 9.52 10.48 20.58
C ARG A 426 10.26 10.15 19.27
N SER A 427 10.97 9.02 19.22
CA SER A 427 11.75 8.61 18.04
C SER A 427 10.91 8.54 16.76
N PRO A 428 9.66 8.02 16.74
CA PRO A 428 8.86 7.97 15.52
C PRO A 428 8.55 9.37 14.94
N GLN A 429 8.26 10.37 15.78
CA GLN A 429 8.02 11.73 15.31
C GLN A 429 9.29 12.36 14.72
N ILE A 430 10.43 12.16 15.39
CA ILE A 430 11.73 12.66 14.93
C ILE A 430 12.11 12.01 13.60
N MET A 431 12.01 10.68 13.51
CA MET A 431 12.37 9.93 12.30
C MET A 431 11.44 10.23 11.13
N ARG A 432 10.15 10.44 11.38
CA ARG A 432 9.22 10.92 10.34
C ARG A 432 9.63 12.29 9.80
N LYS A 433 10.07 13.19 10.68
CA LYS A 433 10.55 14.52 10.29
C LYS A 433 11.84 14.42 9.47
N LEU A 434 12.82 13.64 9.94
CA LEU A 434 14.08 13.41 9.22
C LEU A 434 13.84 12.76 7.85
N ALA A 435 12.98 11.75 7.79
CA ALA A 435 12.57 11.10 6.55
C ALA A 435 11.95 12.09 5.56
N SER A 436 11.05 12.96 6.04
CA SER A 436 10.44 14.00 5.22
C SER A 436 11.46 15.06 4.74
N GLN A 437 12.42 15.44 5.58
CA GLN A 437 13.44 16.44 5.24
C GLN A 437 14.47 15.91 4.22
N ASN A 438 14.74 14.60 4.27
CA ASN A 438 15.74 13.96 3.42
C ASN A 438 15.14 13.17 2.24
N ASP A 439 13.83 13.25 2.03
CA ASP A 439 13.09 12.53 0.98
C ASP A 439 13.28 11.02 0.99
N VAL A 440 13.18 10.44 2.19
CA VAL A 440 13.32 9.00 2.39
C VAL A 440 11.94 8.45 2.68
N CYS A 441 11.45 7.52 1.85
CA CYS A 441 10.24 6.80 2.21
C CYS A 441 10.57 5.60 3.09
N MET A 442 10.13 5.70 4.34
CA MET A 442 10.33 4.70 5.35
C MET A 442 9.14 4.60 6.31
N SER A 443 8.96 3.42 6.90
CA SER A 443 8.18 3.26 8.12
C SER A 443 9.09 3.28 9.34
N TYR A 444 8.58 3.70 10.48
CA TYR A 444 9.30 3.65 11.75
C TYR A 444 8.37 3.15 12.86
N ASP A 445 8.54 1.89 13.23
CA ASP A 445 7.67 1.18 14.17
C ASP A 445 8.17 1.33 15.63
N ILE A 446 7.27 1.26 16.60
CA ILE A 446 7.63 1.01 18.00
C ILE A 446 7.44 -0.47 18.28
N VAL A 447 8.50 -1.14 18.73
CA VAL A 447 8.48 -2.57 19.05
C VAL A 447 8.78 -2.75 20.55
N ASN A 448 7.73 -3.07 21.31
CA ASN A 448 7.85 -3.39 22.72
C ASN A 448 8.14 -4.88 22.91
N LEU A 449 9.25 -5.20 23.55
CA LEU A 449 9.62 -6.56 23.93
C LEU A 449 9.83 -6.67 25.44
N PRO A 450 9.46 -7.80 26.07
CA PRO A 450 9.74 -8.02 27.49
C PRO A 450 11.24 -8.27 27.70
N ARG A 451 11.78 -7.87 28.86
CA ARG A 451 13.21 -7.98 29.17
C ARG A 451 13.79 -9.39 29.04
N ASP A 452 12.98 -10.41 29.31
CA ASP A 452 13.32 -11.83 29.29
C ASP A 452 13.19 -12.49 27.91
N VAL A 453 12.86 -11.71 26.86
CA VAL A 453 12.84 -12.21 25.47
C VAL A 453 14.13 -12.94 25.12
N SER A 454 14.04 -14.08 24.44
CA SER A 454 15.23 -14.84 24.03
C SER A 454 16.06 -14.10 22.97
N ASP A 455 17.37 -14.36 22.95
CA ASP A 455 18.28 -13.78 21.98
C ASP A 455 17.91 -14.09 20.52
N ASN A 456 17.41 -15.30 20.24
CA ASN A 456 16.93 -15.68 18.91
C ASN A 456 15.72 -14.83 18.49
N VAL A 457 14.77 -14.60 19.39
CA VAL A 457 13.60 -13.78 19.09
C VAL A 457 14.01 -12.32 18.92
N LEU A 458 14.87 -11.79 19.80
CA LEU A 458 15.39 -10.44 19.68
C LEU A 458 16.13 -10.23 18.34
N ARG A 459 16.96 -11.20 17.94
CA ARG A 459 17.67 -11.19 16.66
C ARG A 459 16.71 -11.25 15.48
N ASN A 460 15.75 -12.17 15.47
CA ASN A 460 14.76 -12.31 14.41
C ASN A 460 13.90 -11.06 14.24
N VAL A 461 13.55 -10.39 15.36
CA VAL A 461 12.82 -9.12 15.32
C VAL A 461 13.68 -8.05 14.65
N ILE A 462 14.95 -7.89 15.07
CA ILE A 462 15.86 -6.90 14.49
C ILE A 462 16.08 -7.15 12.99
N ASP A 463 16.34 -8.40 12.60
CA ASP A 463 16.57 -8.78 11.20
C ASP A 463 15.31 -8.63 10.32
N GLY A 464 14.12 -8.47 10.93
CA GLY A 464 12.87 -8.17 10.24
C GLY A 464 12.75 -6.72 9.75
N TYR A 465 13.73 -5.87 10.07
CA TYR A 465 13.79 -4.46 9.70
C TYR A 465 15.08 -4.12 8.93
N ASP A 466 15.01 -3.10 8.08
CA ASP A 466 16.18 -2.54 7.37
C ASP A 466 17.19 -1.90 8.33
N GLY A 467 16.72 -1.44 9.48
CA GLY A 467 17.53 -0.94 10.57
C GLY A 467 16.71 -0.69 11.82
N CYS A 468 17.35 -0.70 12.98
CA CYS A 468 16.68 -0.50 14.26
C CYS A 468 17.46 0.45 15.14
N ASN A 469 16.77 1.34 15.82
CA ASN A 469 17.27 1.86 17.08
C ASN A 469 16.95 0.87 18.21
N VAL A 470 17.88 0.77 19.15
CA VAL A 470 17.76 -0.10 20.30
C VAL A 470 17.90 0.73 21.56
N THR A 471 16.99 0.55 22.50
CA THR A 471 17.03 1.21 23.80
C THR A 471 16.96 0.20 24.94
N ILE A 472 16.87 0.71 26.17
CA ILE A 472 16.83 -0.09 27.40
C ILE A 472 15.73 -1.17 27.29
N PRO A 473 16.00 -2.42 27.71
CA PRO A 473 17.23 -2.92 28.33
C PRO A 473 18.21 -3.59 27.34
N PHE A 474 18.02 -3.46 26.04
CA PHE A 474 18.65 -4.36 25.06
C PHE A 474 20.00 -3.90 24.50
N LYS A 475 20.45 -2.67 24.75
CA LYS A 475 21.65 -2.08 24.10
C LYS A 475 22.91 -2.94 24.22
N GLY A 476 23.20 -3.47 25.42
CA GLY A 476 24.37 -4.34 25.64
C GLY A 476 24.20 -5.74 25.01
N ARG A 477 23.00 -6.32 25.13
CA ARG A 477 22.66 -7.63 24.54
C ARG A 477 22.77 -7.60 23.02
N VAL A 478 22.28 -6.54 22.39
CA VAL A 478 22.38 -6.35 20.93
C VAL A 478 23.83 -6.19 20.50
N GLY A 479 24.67 -5.47 21.26
CA GLY A 479 26.10 -5.39 20.98
C GLY A 479 26.74 -6.78 20.85
N ALA A 480 26.48 -7.66 21.81
CA ALA A 480 26.97 -9.05 21.78
C ALA A 480 26.42 -9.86 20.58
N LEU A 481 25.12 -9.74 20.28
CA LEU A 481 24.48 -10.45 19.16
C LEU A 481 25.02 -10.07 17.78
N PHE A 482 25.65 -8.91 17.66
CA PHE A 482 26.23 -8.41 16.42
C PHE A 482 27.77 -8.39 16.47
N GLY A 483 28.38 -9.02 17.48
CA GLY A 483 29.84 -9.10 17.62
C GLY A 483 30.53 -7.75 17.84
N SER A 484 29.80 -6.74 18.32
CA SER A 484 30.36 -5.43 18.60
C SER A 484 31.15 -5.45 19.90
N SER A 485 32.35 -4.85 19.90
CA SER A 485 33.13 -4.59 21.12
C SER A 485 32.62 -3.37 21.91
N LEU A 486 31.58 -2.69 21.39
CA LEU A 486 31.01 -1.52 22.05
C LEU A 486 30.16 -1.95 23.26
N PRO A 487 30.29 -1.24 24.40
CA PRO A 487 29.57 -1.58 25.63
C PRO A 487 28.05 -1.32 25.53
N SER A 488 27.63 -0.47 24.59
CA SER A 488 26.23 -0.08 24.38
C SER A 488 26.00 0.26 22.92
N VAL A 489 25.20 -0.56 22.24
CA VAL A 489 24.76 -0.34 20.85
C VAL A 489 23.32 0.17 20.86
N ASN A 490 23.07 1.28 20.17
CA ASN A 490 21.74 1.87 20.06
C ASN A 490 21.24 1.97 18.60
N THR A 491 22.05 1.56 17.62
CA THR A 491 21.71 1.62 16.19
C THR A 491 22.26 0.40 15.45
N VAL A 492 21.40 -0.26 14.68
CA VAL A 492 21.72 -1.46 13.90
C VAL A 492 21.21 -1.32 12.46
N ALA A 493 21.97 -1.79 11.48
CA ALA A 493 21.51 -2.01 10.10
C ALA A 493 22.44 -2.98 9.36
N CYS A 494 21.87 -3.80 8.47
CA CYS A 494 22.61 -4.71 7.59
C CYS A 494 23.73 -5.52 8.27
N GLY A 495 23.45 -6.06 9.46
CA GLY A 495 24.42 -6.86 10.23
C GLY A 495 25.50 -6.05 10.97
N GLN A 496 25.45 -4.73 10.91
CA GLN A 496 26.35 -3.83 11.63
C GLN A 496 25.64 -3.16 12.82
N ALA A 497 26.39 -2.89 13.87
CA ALA A 497 25.90 -2.37 15.13
C ALA A 497 26.83 -1.26 15.66
N ILE A 498 26.30 -0.05 15.81
CA ILE A 498 27.04 1.13 16.27
C ILE A 498 26.38 1.79 17.48
N SER A 499 27.12 2.71 18.09
CA SER A 499 26.60 3.62 19.11
C SER A 499 26.56 5.05 18.57
N THR A 500 25.38 5.64 18.52
CA THR A 500 25.13 7.03 18.14
C THR A 500 24.88 7.93 19.36
N ASP A 501 24.84 7.37 20.57
CA ASP A 501 24.61 8.13 21.81
C ASP A 501 25.72 9.19 22.01
N GLY A 502 27.00 8.80 21.89
CA GLY A 502 28.14 9.71 22.05
C GLY A 502 28.20 10.82 21.00
N VAL A 503 28.00 10.46 19.72
CA VAL A 503 27.91 11.41 18.61
C VAL A 503 26.75 12.38 18.81
N GLY A 504 25.60 11.87 19.26
CA GLY A 504 24.43 12.69 19.57
C GLY A 504 24.68 13.70 20.69
N LEU A 505 25.45 13.32 21.72
CA LEU A 505 25.86 14.24 22.77
C LEU A 505 26.73 15.37 22.22
N VAL A 506 27.82 15.02 21.52
CA VAL A 506 28.77 16.02 20.98
C VAL A 506 28.06 17.04 20.10
N ARG A 507 27.24 16.58 19.14
CA ARG A 507 26.43 17.45 18.28
C ARG A 507 25.48 18.36 19.10
N ALA A 508 24.93 17.86 20.21
CA ALA A 508 24.09 18.65 21.09
C ALA A 508 24.89 19.71 21.86
N LEU A 509 26.08 19.38 22.37
CA LEU A 509 26.97 20.34 23.03
C LEU A 509 27.39 21.46 22.05
N ASP A 510 27.77 21.10 20.83
CA ASP A 510 28.13 22.06 19.78
C ASP A 510 26.97 23.00 19.45
N LYS A 511 25.75 22.46 19.32
CA LYS A 511 24.53 23.23 19.05
C LYS A 511 24.25 24.28 20.12
N HIS A 512 24.57 23.98 21.38
CA HIS A 512 24.44 24.91 22.51
C HIS A 512 25.67 25.82 22.71
N GLY A 513 26.73 25.63 21.92
CA GLY A 513 27.98 26.36 22.05
C GLY A 513 28.76 26.01 23.32
N PHE A 514 28.56 24.82 23.88
CA PHE A 514 29.27 24.36 25.07
C PHE A 514 30.68 23.89 24.68
N VAL A 515 31.70 24.52 25.26
CA VAL A 515 33.10 24.17 24.99
C VAL A 515 33.53 23.01 25.88
N TYR A 516 33.76 21.84 25.28
CA TYR A 516 34.19 20.62 25.99
C TYR A 516 35.58 20.11 25.54
N GLU A 517 36.06 20.52 24.37
CA GLU A 517 37.34 20.07 23.82
C GLU A 517 38.52 20.50 24.70
N ASN A 518 39.36 19.53 25.06
CA ASN A 518 40.50 19.73 25.96
C ASN A 518 40.12 20.32 27.35
N GLN A 519 38.83 20.31 27.71
CA GLN A 519 38.34 20.89 28.97
C GLN A 519 38.27 19.85 30.09
N PRO A 520 38.42 20.28 31.36
CA PRO A 520 38.06 19.47 32.52
C PRO A 520 36.54 19.32 32.63
N LEU A 521 36.04 18.09 32.71
CA LEU A 521 34.61 17.78 32.79
C LEU A 521 34.31 16.82 33.94
N TRP A 522 33.14 16.99 34.54
CA TRP A 522 32.56 16.01 35.44
C TRP A 522 31.45 15.24 34.73
N VAL A 523 31.48 13.91 34.82
CA VAL A 523 30.44 13.04 34.28
C VAL A 523 29.75 12.29 35.42
N VAL A 524 28.43 12.41 35.52
CA VAL A 524 27.61 11.82 36.56
C VAL A 524 26.88 10.61 35.99
N GLY A 525 27.17 9.44 36.54
CA GLY A 525 26.65 8.14 36.11
C GLY A 525 27.70 7.31 35.37
N ALA A 526 27.61 6.00 35.55
CA ALA A 526 28.50 5.02 34.93
C ALA A 526 27.71 3.95 34.12
N GLY A 527 26.50 4.28 33.65
CA GLY A 527 25.70 3.39 32.81
C GLY A 527 26.17 3.39 31.36
N GLY A 528 25.62 2.48 30.53
CA GLY A 528 26.05 2.31 29.13
C GLY A 528 25.94 3.57 28.25
N ALA A 529 24.99 4.48 28.53
CA ALA A 529 24.91 5.78 27.86
C ALA A 529 26.06 6.71 28.28
N ALA A 530 26.37 6.75 29.58
CA ALA A 530 27.50 7.54 30.10
C ALA A 530 28.82 7.06 29.50
N GLU A 531 29.02 5.74 29.46
CA GLU A 531 30.21 5.12 28.88
C GLU A 531 30.37 5.43 27.38
N ALA A 532 29.30 5.34 26.59
CA ALA A 532 29.32 5.70 25.17
C ALA A 532 29.68 7.17 24.95
N CYS A 533 29.19 8.07 25.82
CA CYS A 533 29.50 9.49 25.76
C CYS A 533 30.91 9.81 26.23
N ILE A 534 31.41 9.17 27.29
CA ILE A 534 32.81 9.29 27.74
C ILE A 534 33.75 8.85 26.61
N ALA A 535 33.48 7.71 25.99
CA ALA A 535 34.29 7.19 24.88
C ALA A 535 34.39 8.19 23.72
N GLU A 536 33.34 8.98 23.46
CA GLU A 536 33.36 10.03 22.44
C GLU A 536 34.10 11.28 22.91
N LEU A 537 33.81 11.79 24.11
CA LEU A 537 34.43 13.00 24.66
C LEU A 537 35.95 12.87 24.81
N VAL A 538 36.46 11.68 25.15
CA VAL A 538 37.91 11.41 25.23
C VAL A 538 38.59 11.59 23.87
N LYS A 539 37.92 11.29 22.74
CA LYS A 539 38.46 11.53 21.39
C LYS A 539 38.67 13.03 21.11
N HIS A 540 37.92 13.89 21.78
CA HIS A 540 38.04 15.36 21.73
C HIS A 540 38.97 15.93 22.82
N GLY A 541 39.76 15.06 23.48
CA GLY A 541 40.77 15.47 24.47
C GLY A 541 40.19 15.90 25.82
N ALA A 542 38.90 15.68 26.09
CA ALA A 542 38.29 16.04 27.36
C ALA A 542 38.96 15.31 28.54
N LYS A 543 39.19 16.04 29.64
CA LYS A 543 39.75 15.51 30.89
C LYS A 543 38.60 15.23 31.85
N ILE A 544 38.23 13.97 31.99
CA ILE A 544 36.97 13.59 32.64
C ILE A 544 37.23 13.00 34.02
N GLN A 545 36.41 13.38 35.00
CA GLN A 545 36.23 12.67 36.27
C GLN A 545 34.81 12.11 36.33
N VAL A 546 34.66 10.85 36.71
CA VAL A 546 33.36 10.16 36.77
C VAL A 546 32.86 10.08 38.21
N PHE A 547 31.61 10.49 38.41
CA PHE A 547 30.90 10.40 39.69
C PHE A 547 29.79 9.38 39.56
N ASN A 548 29.78 8.39 40.44
CA ASN A 548 28.72 7.39 40.49
C ASN A 548 28.42 6.99 41.93
N ARG A 549 27.19 6.53 42.20
CA ARG A 549 26.80 6.07 43.55
C ARG A 549 27.69 4.92 44.06
N THR A 550 28.16 4.08 43.15
CA THR A 550 29.11 2.99 43.45
C THR A 550 30.45 3.35 42.83
N CYS A 551 31.47 3.56 43.66
CA CYS A 551 32.82 3.97 43.23
C CYS A 551 33.43 2.98 42.23
N GLU A 552 33.28 1.68 42.48
CA GLU A 552 33.81 0.61 41.61
C GLU A 552 33.43 0.78 40.13
N HIS A 553 32.19 1.20 39.83
CA HIS A 553 31.79 1.45 38.44
C HIS A 553 32.47 2.67 37.81
N ALA A 554 32.74 3.72 38.60
CA ALA A 554 33.48 4.89 38.14
C ALA A 554 34.98 4.55 37.97
N ASP A 555 35.53 3.75 38.87
CA ASP A 555 36.92 3.26 38.82
C ASP A 555 37.15 2.41 37.56
N ASN A 556 36.23 1.50 37.24
CA ASN A 556 36.28 0.68 36.03
C ASN A 556 36.30 1.53 34.74
N LEU A 557 35.47 2.59 34.66
CA LEU A 557 35.48 3.50 33.52
C LEU A 557 36.78 4.32 33.46
N THR A 558 37.29 4.70 34.64
CA THR A 558 38.55 5.45 34.76
C THR A 558 39.73 4.64 34.24
N GLU A 559 39.84 3.38 34.65
CA GLU A 559 40.88 2.47 34.17
C GLU A 559 40.72 2.20 32.66
N LYS A 560 39.50 1.91 32.21
CA LYS A 560 39.21 1.55 30.82
C LYS A 560 39.54 2.65 29.82
N TYR A 561 39.28 3.91 30.16
CA TYR A 561 39.44 5.05 29.24
C TYR A 561 40.59 5.99 29.62
N GLY A 562 41.37 5.67 30.66
CA GLY A 562 42.47 6.51 31.14
C GLY A 562 42.01 7.88 31.65
N LEU A 563 40.91 7.91 32.41
CA LEU A 563 40.29 9.15 32.88
C LEU A 563 41.06 9.76 34.07
N CYS A 564 40.71 11.00 34.44
CA CYS A 564 41.32 11.70 35.56
C CYS A 564 40.67 11.27 36.88
N LEU A 565 41.49 10.94 37.87
CA LEU A 565 41.01 10.64 39.23
C LEU A 565 40.51 11.88 39.96
N ASP A 566 41.09 13.04 39.65
CA ASP A 566 40.73 14.30 40.29
C ASP A 566 40.68 15.47 39.30
N VAL A 567 39.57 16.20 39.32
CA VAL A 567 39.31 17.37 38.49
C VAL A 567 38.69 18.45 39.38
N ASP A 568 39.52 19.29 39.99
CA ASP A 568 39.07 20.30 40.97
C ASP A 568 38.24 21.45 40.36
N ASN A 569 38.48 21.79 39.09
CA ASN A 569 37.89 22.95 38.43
C ASN A 569 37.25 22.56 37.08
N PRO A 570 36.12 21.86 37.09
CA PRO A 570 35.42 21.47 35.88
C PRO A 570 34.87 22.70 35.14
N THR A 571 35.00 22.70 33.81
CA THR A 571 34.35 23.66 32.90
C THR A 571 32.90 23.26 32.66
N GLY A 572 32.58 21.95 32.72
CA GLY A 572 31.22 21.45 32.49
C GLY A 572 30.87 20.21 33.31
N VAL A 573 29.58 20.05 33.60
CA VAL A 573 29.04 18.88 34.29
C VAL A 573 27.97 18.20 33.42
N LEU A 574 28.14 16.91 33.16
CA LEU A 574 27.29 16.09 32.29
C LEU A 574 26.63 14.99 33.13
N SER A 575 25.31 14.89 33.14
CA SER A 575 24.58 13.86 33.88
C SER A 575 23.88 12.86 32.94
N PHE A 576 24.07 11.57 33.23
CA PHE A 576 23.46 10.45 32.51
C PHE A 576 22.62 9.56 33.43
N VAL A 577 22.32 10.03 34.64
CA VAL A 577 21.40 9.35 35.56
C VAL A 577 20.00 9.94 35.43
N PRO A 578 18.94 9.16 35.72
CA PRO A 578 17.60 9.73 35.88
C PRO A 578 17.59 10.77 37.01
N PRO A 579 16.66 11.74 36.99
CA PRO A 579 16.48 12.71 38.07
C PRO A 579 16.40 12.02 39.43
N CYS A 580 17.39 12.27 40.31
CA CYS A 580 17.51 11.58 41.59
C CYS A 580 18.19 12.44 42.66
N GLU A 581 18.10 12.01 43.92
CA GLU A 581 18.70 12.72 45.06
C GLU A 581 20.23 12.83 44.94
N PHE A 582 20.90 11.89 44.27
CA PHE A 582 22.35 11.95 44.07
C PHE A 582 22.76 13.21 43.30
N GLU A 583 22.01 13.60 42.26
CA GLU A 583 22.27 14.87 41.55
C GLU A 583 22.18 16.09 42.47
N ALA A 584 21.26 16.04 43.44
CA ALA A 584 21.10 17.09 44.44
C ALA A 584 22.27 17.16 45.44
N THR A 585 23.14 16.16 45.51
CA THR A 585 24.36 16.21 46.34
C THR A 585 25.56 16.85 45.63
N ILE A 586 25.49 16.98 44.30
CA ILE A 586 26.60 17.51 43.49
C ILE A 586 26.65 19.03 43.62
N ASN A 587 27.79 19.56 44.07
CA ASN A 587 28.03 21.00 44.18
C ASN A 587 28.65 21.52 42.89
N LEU A 588 28.12 22.62 42.34
CA LEU A 588 28.64 23.24 41.13
C LEU A 588 29.64 24.35 41.51
N PRO A 589 30.96 24.19 41.28
CA PRO A 589 31.95 25.24 41.54
C PRO A 589 31.85 26.38 40.53
N GLN A 590 32.42 27.55 40.85
CA GLN A 590 32.40 28.76 39.99
C GLN A 590 33.08 28.56 38.61
N SER A 591 33.92 27.53 38.48
CA SER A 591 34.56 27.15 37.22
C SER A 591 33.54 26.64 36.19
N VAL A 592 32.41 26.06 36.63
CA VAL A 592 31.41 25.46 35.76
C VAL A 592 30.74 26.52 34.89
N LYS A 593 30.85 26.35 33.58
CA LYS A 593 30.24 27.20 32.56
C LYS A 593 28.98 26.60 31.98
N PHE A 594 28.86 25.27 31.99
CA PHE A 594 27.66 24.60 31.51
C PHE A 594 27.29 23.34 32.30
N VAL A 595 26.00 23.01 32.30
CA VAL A 595 25.46 21.75 32.80
C VAL A 595 24.57 21.11 31.75
N PHE A 596 24.79 19.83 31.47
CA PHE A 596 23.96 19.06 30.56
C PHE A 596 23.41 17.82 31.27
N ALA A 597 22.12 17.55 31.16
CA ALA A 597 21.53 16.32 31.70
C ALA A 597 20.81 15.54 30.59
N ALA A 598 21.27 14.32 30.31
CA ALA A 598 20.76 13.48 29.22
C ALA A 598 19.32 12.99 29.43
N SER A 599 18.76 13.13 30.63
CA SER A 599 17.35 12.85 30.90
C SER A 599 16.44 13.85 30.17
N TYR A 600 15.32 13.38 29.63
CA TYR A 600 14.31 14.22 28.97
C TYR A 600 12.89 13.71 29.28
N GLY A 601 11.90 14.61 29.28
CA GLY A 601 10.48 14.24 29.34
C GLY A 601 10.00 13.58 30.63
N HIS A 602 10.74 13.70 31.74
CA HIS A 602 10.30 13.24 33.06
C HIS A 602 9.37 14.27 33.73
N GLU A 603 8.47 13.80 34.60
CA GLU A 603 7.59 14.67 35.41
C GLU A 603 8.38 15.57 36.37
N LYS A 604 9.58 15.14 36.78
CA LYS A 604 10.50 15.90 37.64
C LYS A 604 11.74 16.30 36.86
N GLU A 605 12.09 17.58 36.92
CA GLU A 605 13.33 18.11 36.35
C GLU A 605 14.55 17.58 37.13
N SER A 606 15.69 17.41 36.44
CA SER A 606 16.96 17.06 37.07
C SER A 606 17.35 18.13 38.12
N PRO A 607 17.59 17.74 39.39
CA PRO A 607 18.09 18.67 40.40
C PRO A 607 19.37 19.41 39.98
N LEU A 608 20.20 18.80 39.14
CA LEU A 608 21.43 19.42 38.63
C LEU A 608 21.11 20.60 37.68
N LEU A 609 20.13 20.43 36.79
CA LEU A 609 19.65 21.51 35.92
C LEU A 609 19.00 22.63 36.73
N THR A 610 18.19 22.28 37.75
CA THR A 610 17.58 23.28 38.64
C THR A 610 18.65 24.11 39.37
N LYS A 611 19.71 23.47 39.88
CA LYS A 611 20.85 24.18 40.49
C LYS A 611 21.59 25.08 39.49
N ALA A 612 21.85 24.57 38.28
CA ALA A 612 22.51 25.34 37.23
C ALA A 612 21.74 26.64 36.94
N LYS A 613 20.41 26.55 36.79
CA LYS A 613 19.52 27.71 36.60
C LYS A 613 19.59 28.69 37.76
N GLN A 614 19.56 28.20 39.01
CA GLN A 614 19.69 29.05 40.20
C GLN A 614 21.02 29.80 40.27
N GLN A 615 22.09 29.22 39.72
CA GLN A 615 23.42 29.81 39.67
C GLN A 615 23.70 30.58 38.36
N ASN A 616 22.70 30.74 37.48
CA ASN A 616 22.86 31.35 36.14
C ASN A 616 23.94 30.67 35.27
N ILE A 617 24.09 29.37 35.39
CA ILE A 617 24.96 28.54 34.56
C ILE A 617 24.18 28.09 33.32
N ALA A 618 24.82 28.11 32.15
CA ALA A 618 24.18 27.66 30.91
C ALA A 618 23.80 26.17 31.03
N CYS A 619 22.59 25.79 30.63
CA CYS A 619 22.17 24.40 30.79
C CYS A 619 21.23 23.91 29.69
N ALA A 620 21.30 22.61 29.43
CA ALA A 620 20.46 21.92 28.44
C ALA A 620 20.09 20.51 28.91
N ASP A 621 18.95 20.00 28.43
CA ASP A 621 18.48 18.64 28.70
C ASP A 621 18.74 17.69 27.52
N GLY A 622 18.32 16.43 27.68
CA GLY A 622 18.55 15.37 26.70
C GLY A 622 17.75 15.49 25.39
N THR A 623 16.88 16.48 25.24
CA THR A 623 16.00 16.61 24.07
C THR A 623 16.81 16.76 22.78
N ASP A 624 17.83 17.62 22.79
CA ASP A 624 18.69 17.82 21.61
C ASP A 624 19.60 16.62 21.36
N MET A 625 20.11 15.97 22.41
CA MET A 625 20.87 14.74 22.26
C MET A 625 20.03 13.63 21.62
N LEU A 626 18.75 13.50 21.97
CA LEU A 626 17.81 12.55 21.35
C LEU A 626 17.63 12.84 19.85
N TYR A 627 17.50 14.12 19.47
CA TYR A 627 17.39 14.50 18.06
C TYR A 627 18.69 14.21 17.31
N CYS A 628 19.84 14.61 17.86
CA CYS A 628 21.14 14.44 17.21
C CYS A 628 21.56 12.97 17.09
N GLN A 629 21.23 12.10 18.05
CA GLN A 629 21.48 10.66 17.90
C GLN A 629 20.56 10.01 16.85
N ALA A 630 19.31 10.50 16.73
CA ALA A 630 18.38 10.03 15.72
C ALA A 630 18.86 10.43 14.32
N GLU A 631 19.37 11.65 14.15
CA GLU A 631 20.02 12.10 12.92
C GLU A 631 21.24 11.25 12.58
N ALA A 632 22.15 11.00 13.52
CA ALA A 632 23.30 10.12 13.28
C ALA A 632 22.90 8.68 12.93
N SER A 633 21.81 8.16 13.52
CA SER A 633 21.26 6.84 13.17
C SER A 633 20.70 6.84 11.75
N PHE A 634 20.00 7.91 11.39
CA PHE A 634 19.45 8.10 10.07
C PHE A 634 20.57 8.16 9.03
N ASP A 635 21.61 8.97 9.24
CA ASP A 635 22.79 9.07 8.37
C ASP A 635 23.42 7.68 8.14
N PHE A 636 23.67 6.94 9.22
CA PHE A 636 24.24 5.59 9.18
C PHE A 636 23.44 4.61 8.31
N TRP A 637 22.11 4.61 8.44
CA TRP A 637 21.25 3.74 7.62
C TRP A 637 21.31 4.08 6.13
N HIS A 638 21.44 5.37 5.80
CA HIS A 638 21.51 5.81 4.41
C HIS A 638 22.87 5.54 3.79
N ASP A 639 23.95 5.71 4.53
CA ASP A 639 25.30 5.45 4.04
C ASP A 639 25.53 3.98 3.74
N ILE A 640 25.07 3.08 4.64
CA ILE A 640 25.10 1.64 4.39
C ILE A 640 24.32 1.27 3.12
N LYS A 641 23.14 1.88 2.90
CA LYS A 641 22.34 1.63 1.69
C LYS A 641 22.99 2.10 0.41
N LYS A 642 23.81 3.15 0.47
CA LYS A 642 24.61 3.63 -0.67
C LYS A 642 25.86 2.80 -0.92
N GLY A 643 26.13 1.77 -0.12
CA GLY A 643 27.33 0.95 -0.22
C GLY A 643 28.59 1.65 0.32
N ILE A 644 28.43 2.75 1.06
CA ILE A 644 29.53 3.43 1.74
C ILE A 644 29.87 2.58 2.96
N ARG A 645 31.04 1.92 2.94
CA ARG A 645 31.59 1.29 4.15
C ARG A 645 32.16 2.39 5.03
N ILE A 646 31.61 2.54 6.23
CA ILE A 646 32.12 3.43 7.29
C ILE A 646 33.25 2.71 8.02
#